data_AF-A0A3L6SWM4-F1
#
_entry.id   AF-A0A3L6SWM4-F1
#
_cell.length_a   1.000
_cell.length_b   1.000
_cell.length_c   1.000
_cell.angle_alpha   90.00
_cell.angle_beta   90.00
_cell.angle_gamma   90.00
#
_symmetry.space_group_name_H-M   'P 1'
#
loop_
_entity.id
_entity.type
_entity.pdbx_description
1 polymer ?
#
loop_
_entity_poly.entity_id
_entity_poly.type
_entity_poly.pdbx_seq_one_letter_code
_entity_poly.pdbx_strand_id
1 'polypeptide(L)'
;MRTEVVLLAVLVAAAGLLSLDSRSDVRLLEIGDGDLELVPLDGAAGPESIIFGGGGEGPFTGVSDGRVLRWRAAERRWEEHSCSAPEMLDSCRGSQDPGREHECGRPLGLKFNSETGELYVADAYHGLRVVGPEDNVSRPLLPPEWQGSRSFSFANGVEIDYETGAIYFTETSTRFRRREFLNIVISGDNTGRLLKYDPKSSKVEVLVDGLSFANGLAMSRDGTYLLLAETTTGKILRYWIKTPKASTLEEVVQLSWFPDNIRMSPRGGFWVGLHAKRGKIAEWSISYPWLRRLILKLPMRHVQRASWLLNRLGRQVIALRLSEEGKTIEAVSVHGAIQKVFKSVCVAIRIKANIPNNNWHYKIYTVYPSMKGEQPRRRPEYVPNRIDDPNYVRIFDTTLRDGEQSPGATMTSAEKLVVARQLARLGVDIIEAGFPASSPDDLDAVRSIAIEVGNTPVGEDGHVPVICGLSRCNKKDIDAAWEAVRHARRPRIHTFIATSEIHMQHKLRKTPEQVVAIAREMVAYARSLGCPDVEFSPEDAGRSNREFLYHILEEVIKAGATTLNIPDTVGYNFPHEFGHLIADIKANTPGIENAIISTHCQNDLGLATANTLEGALAGARQLEVTINGIGERAGNASLEEVVMAIKCRKELIDGLYTGINSQHITLTSKMVQEHSGLHVQPHKAIVGANAFAHESGIHQGCSVTLQDGMLKYKGTYEIISPDDIGLTRANEFGIVLGKLSGRHAVRSKLVELGYEISDKEFEDFFKRYKEVAEKKKRVTDEDIEALLSDEIFQPKVIWSLADVQATCGTLGLSTATVKLIGPDGEEKIACSVGTGPVDAAYKAVDQIIQIPTVLREYGMTSVTEGIDAIATTRVVVTGDVSNNSKHALTGHSFNRSFSGSGASMDVVVSSVRAYLSALNKMCSFAGAVKASSEV
;
A
#
# COMPACT_ATOMS: atom_id res chain seq x y z
N MET A 1 45.41 8.88 2.49
CA MET A 1 44.00 8.88 2.95
C MET A 1 43.06 9.85 2.23
N ARG A 2 43.29 11.18 2.17
CA ARG A 2 42.34 12.08 1.46
C ARG A 2 42.44 12.03 -0.07
N THR A 3 43.62 11.78 -0.62
CA THR A 3 43.87 11.74 -2.09
C THR A 3 43.46 10.42 -2.73
N GLU A 4 43.57 9.29 -2.01
CA GLU A 4 43.22 7.95 -2.52
C GLU A 4 41.69 7.74 -2.65
N VAL A 5 40.91 8.38 -1.78
CA VAL A 5 39.44 8.33 -1.81
C VAL A 5 38.87 9.10 -3.00
N VAL A 6 39.51 10.22 -3.36
CA VAL A 6 39.14 11.03 -4.53
C VAL A 6 39.51 10.31 -5.83
N LEU A 7 40.68 9.66 -5.88
CA LEU A 7 41.10 8.87 -7.04
C LEU A 7 40.17 7.68 -7.29
N LEU A 8 39.70 7.02 -6.21
CA LEU A 8 38.72 5.93 -6.29
C LEU A 8 37.35 6.42 -6.80
N ALA A 9 36.89 7.60 -6.36
CA ALA A 9 35.63 8.19 -6.80
C ALA A 9 35.65 8.58 -8.30
N VAL A 10 36.77 9.09 -8.80
CA VAL A 10 36.96 9.44 -10.22
C VAL A 10 37.02 8.19 -11.10
N LEU A 11 37.66 7.11 -10.64
CA LEU A 11 37.70 5.83 -11.34
C LEU A 11 36.34 5.11 -11.35
N VAL A 12 35.56 5.24 -10.27
CA VAL A 12 34.17 4.77 -10.17
C VAL A 12 33.25 5.52 -11.15
N ALA A 13 33.44 6.84 -11.31
CA ALA A 13 32.69 7.65 -12.27
C ALA A 13 33.05 7.33 -13.73
N ALA A 14 34.33 7.13 -14.03
CA ALA A 14 34.79 6.77 -15.38
C ALA A 14 34.31 5.37 -15.82
N ALA A 15 34.17 4.41 -14.89
CA ALA A 15 33.65 3.08 -15.16
C ALA A 15 32.13 3.06 -15.45
N GLY A 16 31.37 4.05 -14.93
CA GLY A 16 29.94 4.22 -15.18
C GLY A 16 29.61 4.68 -16.60
N LEU A 17 30.51 5.45 -17.23
CA LEU A 17 30.33 5.99 -18.58
C LEU A 17 30.60 4.98 -19.71
N LEU A 18 31.28 3.87 -19.43
CA LEU A 18 31.66 2.85 -20.42
C LEU A 18 30.74 1.61 -20.40
N SER A 19 29.49 1.73 -19.92
CA SER A 19 28.50 0.64 -19.84
C SER A 19 27.34 0.83 -20.82
N LEU A 20 27.65 1.13 -22.09
CA LEU A 20 26.72 0.97 -23.20
C LEU A 20 27.32 -0.09 -24.09
N ASP A 21 26.80 -1.32 -23.97
CA ASP A 21 27.02 -2.31 -25.01
C ASP A 21 25.68 -2.94 -25.44
N SER A 22 25.72 -3.36 -26.69
CA SER A 22 24.71 -3.24 -27.72
C SER A 22 23.65 -4.36 -27.74
N ARG A 23 22.59 -4.09 -28.52
CA ARG A 23 21.43 -4.94 -28.82
C ARG A 23 21.79 -6.42 -29.01
N SER A 24 21.14 -7.31 -28.26
CA SER A 24 21.11 -8.76 -28.53
C SER A 24 19.67 -9.23 -28.68
N ASP A 25 19.40 -10.05 -29.71
CA ASP A 25 18.12 -10.69 -30.07
C ASP A 25 17.64 -11.74 -29.03
N VAL A 26 17.66 -11.40 -27.73
CA VAL A 26 17.27 -12.29 -26.64
C VAL A 26 15.78 -12.12 -26.36
N ARG A 27 15.03 -13.23 -26.34
CA ARG A 27 13.61 -13.23 -25.99
C ARG A 27 13.45 -12.82 -24.52
N LEU A 28 12.93 -11.61 -24.30
CA LEU A 28 12.62 -11.08 -22.97
C LEU A 28 11.24 -11.58 -22.53
N LEU A 29 11.19 -12.19 -21.34
CA LEU A 29 9.94 -12.55 -20.67
C LEU A 29 9.69 -11.56 -19.53
N GLU A 30 8.65 -10.76 -19.68
CA GLU A 30 8.15 -9.84 -18.64
C GLU A 30 7.05 -10.54 -17.85
N ILE A 31 7.18 -10.53 -16.52
CA ILE A 31 6.22 -11.14 -15.60
C ILE A 31 5.27 -10.07 -15.09
N GLY A 32 3.97 -10.23 -15.34
CA GLY A 32 2.90 -9.40 -14.76
C GLY A 32 2.31 -9.99 -13.48
N ASP A 33 1.41 -9.24 -12.82
CA ASP A 33 0.82 -9.61 -11.52
C ASP A 33 0.05 -10.95 -11.53
N GLY A 34 -0.44 -11.41 -12.70
CA GLY A 34 -1.19 -12.66 -12.85
C GLY A 34 -0.34 -13.95 -12.95
N ASP A 35 0.97 -13.82 -13.17
CA ASP A 35 1.91 -14.96 -13.34
C ASP A 35 2.71 -15.29 -12.06
N LEU A 36 2.44 -14.55 -10.98
CA LEU A 36 3.15 -14.60 -9.71
C LEU A 36 2.28 -15.21 -8.59
N GLU A 37 2.74 -16.29 -7.98
CA GLU A 37 2.12 -16.87 -6.79
C GLU A 37 2.99 -16.54 -5.57
N LEU A 38 2.52 -15.59 -4.76
CA LEU A 38 3.18 -15.19 -3.52
C LEU A 38 2.77 -16.14 -2.39
N VAL A 39 3.75 -16.84 -1.82
CA VAL A 39 3.56 -17.80 -0.73
C VAL A 39 4.17 -17.21 0.54
N PRO A 40 3.39 -16.73 1.53
CA PRO A 40 3.96 -16.12 2.72
C PRO A 40 4.74 -17.14 3.55
N LEU A 41 5.91 -16.75 4.07
CA LEU A 41 6.72 -17.53 5.00
C LEU A 41 6.59 -16.93 6.40
N ASP A 42 6.07 -17.72 7.33
CA ASP A 42 5.80 -17.25 8.69
C ASP A 42 7.03 -17.46 9.59
N GLY A 43 7.51 -16.37 10.18
CA GLY A 43 8.46 -16.41 11.30
C GLY A 43 9.94 -16.66 10.93
N ALA A 44 10.29 -17.22 9.77
CA ALA A 44 11.69 -17.51 9.43
C ALA A 44 12.17 -16.78 8.15
N ALA A 45 13.48 -16.54 8.03
CA ALA A 45 14.09 -15.98 6.82
C ALA A 45 14.46 -17.09 5.83
N GLY A 46 14.14 -16.91 4.56
CA GLY A 46 14.30 -17.89 3.48
C GLY A 46 13.41 -17.51 2.29
N PRO A 47 13.31 -18.31 1.22
CA PRO A 47 13.91 -19.63 0.97
C PRO A 47 15.23 -19.61 0.17
N GLU A 48 16.15 -20.54 0.40
CA GLU A 48 17.41 -20.59 -0.40
C GLU A 48 17.36 -21.62 -1.56
N SER A 49 16.57 -22.69 -1.41
CA SER A 49 16.28 -23.66 -2.49
C SER A 49 14.85 -24.16 -2.40
N ILE A 50 14.23 -24.40 -3.56
CA ILE A 50 12.90 -25.01 -3.66
C ILE A 50 12.99 -26.29 -4.50
N ILE A 51 12.38 -27.36 -3.97
CA ILE A 51 12.16 -28.61 -4.69
C ILE A 51 10.72 -29.10 -4.53
N PHE A 52 10.34 -30.09 -5.33
CA PHE A 52 9.03 -30.74 -5.27
C PHE A 52 9.23 -32.25 -5.17
N GLY A 53 8.35 -32.93 -4.46
CA GLY A 53 8.33 -34.38 -4.35
C GLY A 53 7.83 -35.04 -5.64
N GLY A 54 8.12 -36.34 -5.83
CA GLY A 54 7.77 -37.11 -7.02
C GLY A 54 6.26 -37.17 -7.32
N GLY A 55 5.41 -37.12 -6.29
CA GLY A 55 3.94 -37.06 -6.42
C GLY A 55 3.37 -35.67 -6.72
N GLY A 56 4.22 -34.66 -6.96
CA GLY A 56 3.78 -33.26 -7.13
C GLY A 56 3.60 -32.49 -5.82
N GLU A 57 3.96 -33.09 -4.68
CA GLU A 57 3.94 -32.46 -3.37
C GLU A 57 4.95 -31.30 -3.25
N GLY A 58 4.64 -30.30 -2.42
CA GLY A 58 5.48 -29.12 -2.20
C GLY A 58 4.86 -27.81 -2.72
N PRO A 59 5.64 -26.72 -2.83
CA PRO A 59 7.10 -26.65 -2.70
C PRO A 59 7.66 -27.05 -1.33
N PHE A 60 8.84 -27.65 -1.32
CA PHE A 60 9.67 -27.84 -0.13
C PHE A 60 10.80 -26.82 -0.12
N THR A 61 11.14 -26.27 1.04
CA THR A 61 12.22 -25.28 1.15
C THR A 61 12.90 -25.24 2.52
N GLY A 62 14.16 -24.83 2.55
CA GLY A 62 14.94 -24.60 3.76
C GLY A 62 14.83 -23.16 4.28
N VAL A 63 14.86 -22.99 5.59
CA VAL A 63 14.73 -21.67 6.26
C VAL A 63 15.85 -21.42 7.29
N SER A 64 15.97 -20.19 7.81
CA SER A 64 17.07 -19.71 8.69
C SER A 64 17.14 -20.38 10.05
N ASP A 65 16.07 -21.09 10.46
CA ASP A 65 16.00 -21.79 11.73
C ASP A 65 16.30 -23.29 11.60
N GLY A 66 16.89 -23.73 10.48
CA GLY A 66 17.30 -25.12 10.30
C GLY A 66 16.20 -26.07 9.85
N ARG A 67 14.97 -25.58 9.67
CA ARG A 67 13.85 -26.40 9.21
C ARG A 67 13.80 -26.49 7.69
N VAL A 68 13.27 -27.61 7.22
CA VAL A 68 12.73 -27.77 5.88
C VAL A 68 11.21 -27.76 6.00
N LEU A 69 10.56 -26.85 5.29
CA LEU A 69 9.11 -26.69 5.28
C LEU A 69 8.53 -27.21 3.98
N ARG A 70 7.28 -27.68 4.03
CA ARG A 70 6.48 -28.15 2.91
C ARG A 70 5.22 -27.31 2.79
N TRP A 71 4.94 -26.76 1.61
CA TRP A 71 3.72 -26.00 1.36
C TRP A 71 2.53 -26.93 1.07
N ARG A 72 1.44 -26.75 1.79
CA ARG A 72 0.15 -27.42 1.57
C ARG A 72 -0.77 -26.47 0.79
N ALA A 73 -0.78 -26.60 -0.53
CA ALA A 73 -1.56 -25.71 -1.41
C ALA A 73 -3.07 -25.67 -1.07
N ALA A 74 -3.67 -26.80 -0.69
CA ALA A 74 -5.09 -26.87 -0.32
C ALA A 74 -5.42 -26.11 0.97
N GLU A 75 -4.46 -26.02 1.90
CA GLU A 75 -4.63 -25.41 3.23
C GLU A 75 -3.98 -24.02 3.32
N ARG A 76 -3.29 -23.59 2.25
CA ARG A 76 -2.51 -22.34 2.16
C ARG A 76 -1.60 -22.11 3.38
N ARG A 77 -0.92 -23.16 3.85
CA ARG A 77 0.02 -23.10 4.98
C ARG A 77 1.31 -23.88 4.75
N TRP A 78 2.35 -23.49 5.47
CA TRP A 78 3.57 -24.28 5.62
C TRP A 78 3.41 -25.33 6.71
N GLU A 79 3.89 -26.53 6.42
CA GLU A 79 4.03 -27.63 7.36
C GLU A 79 5.51 -27.92 7.57
N GLU A 80 5.91 -28.18 8.81
CA GLU A 80 7.27 -28.60 9.12
C GLU A 80 7.50 -30.02 8.60
N HIS A 81 8.45 -30.19 7.69
CA HIS A 81 8.80 -31.51 7.17
C HIS A 81 9.94 -32.14 7.97
N SER A 82 11.01 -31.40 8.21
CA SER A 82 12.15 -31.89 8.97
C SER A 82 12.97 -30.78 9.61
N CYS A 83 13.77 -31.08 10.63
CA CYS A 83 14.72 -30.14 11.24
C CYS A 83 16.17 -30.66 11.27
N SER A 84 17.14 -29.74 11.24
CA SER A 84 18.59 -30.03 11.40
C SER A 84 19.01 -30.30 12.84
N ALA A 85 18.38 -29.62 13.81
CA ALA A 85 18.74 -29.66 15.22
C ALA A 85 17.49 -29.79 16.12
N PRO A 86 16.96 -31.01 16.35
CA PRO A 86 15.73 -31.21 17.11
C PRO A 86 15.85 -30.75 18.57
N GLU A 87 17.02 -30.91 19.18
CA GLU A 87 17.29 -30.52 20.58
C GLU A 87 17.17 -29.00 20.81
N MET A 88 17.40 -28.20 19.77
CA MET A 88 17.35 -26.74 19.81
C MET A 88 16.10 -26.18 19.14
N LEU A 89 15.19 -27.04 18.66
CA LEU A 89 14.05 -26.68 17.82
C LEU A 89 13.17 -25.61 18.45
N ASP A 90 12.81 -25.75 19.73
CA ASP A 90 11.96 -24.77 20.43
C ASP A 90 12.63 -23.40 20.55
N SER A 91 13.96 -23.36 20.66
CA SER A 91 14.72 -22.11 20.75
C SER A 91 14.98 -21.47 19.38
N CYS A 92 15.05 -22.29 18.32
CA CYS A 92 15.42 -21.89 16.97
C CYS A 92 14.20 -21.52 16.12
N ARG A 93 13.06 -22.17 16.35
CA ARG A 93 11.83 -22.03 15.57
C ARG A 93 11.42 -20.55 15.44
N GLY A 94 11.36 -20.06 14.21
CA GLY A 94 11.00 -18.67 13.91
C GLY A 94 12.12 -17.65 14.18
N SER A 95 13.37 -18.11 14.36
CA SER A 95 14.52 -17.20 14.46
C SER A 95 14.85 -16.61 13.09
N GLN A 96 14.85 -15.28 13.02
CA GLN A 96 15.35 -14.51 11.88
C GLN A 96 16.77 -13.97 12.10
N ASP A 97 17.39 -14.26 13.24
CA ASP A 97 18.73 -13.77 13.57
C ASP A 97 19.79 -14.55 12.79
N PRO A 98 20.51 -13.91 11.83
CA PRO A 98 21.59 -14.57 11.09
C PRO A 98 22.73 -15.04 12.01
N GLY A 99 22.84 -14.45 13.20
CA GLY A 99 23.80 -14.84 14.23
C GLY A 99 23.57 -16.25 14.76
N ARG A 100 22.33 -16.76 14.75
CA ARG A 100 21.98 -18.08 15.30
C ARG A 100 21.91 -19.21 14.27
N GLU A 101 22.08 -18.92 12.99
CA GLU A 101 22.07 -19.95 11.94
C GLU A 101 23.10 -21.07 12.16
N HIS A 102 24.24 -20.74 12.78
CA HIS A 102 25.28 -21.72 13.08
C HIS A 102 24.92 -22.70 14.21
N GLU A 103 23.92 -22.36 15.03
CA GLU A 103 23.34 -23.22 16.07
C GLU A 103 22.16 -24.02 15.54
N CYS A 104 21.29 -23.36 14.75
CA CYS A 104 20.04 -23.93 14.27
C CYS A 104 20.18 -24.74 12.96
N GLY A 105 21.14 -24.36 12.10
CA GLY A 105 21.30 -24.87 10.74
C GLY A 105 20.78 -23.90 9.68
N ARG A 106 21.28 -24.07 8.45
CA ARG A 106 20.83 -23.31 7.26
C ARG A 106 20.81 -24.25 6.04
N PRO A 107 19.68 -24.93 5.77
CA PRO A 107 19.52 -25.81 4.61
C PRO A 107 19.51 -25.00 3.31
N LEU A 108 20.59 -25.09 2.52
CA LEU A 108 20.72 -24.35 1.26
C LEU A 108 20.44 -25.22 0.04
N GLY A 109 20.90 -26.47 0.04
CA GLY A 109 20.68 -27.42 -1.04
C GLY A 109 19.70 -28.51 -0.64
N LEU A 110 18.75 -28.81 -1.51
CA LEU A 110 17.74 -29.86 -1.30
C LEU A 110 17.61 -30.70 -2.57
N LYS A 111 17.57 -32.02 -2.42
CA LYS A 111 17.29 -32.97 -3.50
C LYS A 111 16.63 -34.25 -2.98
N PHE A 112 15.50 -34.64 -3.55
CA PHE A 112 14.90 -35.96 -3.31
C PHE A 112 15.56 -37.02 -4.18
N ASN A 113 15.82 -38.18 -3.59
CA ASN A 113 16.05 -39.41 -4.32
C ASN A 113 14.68 -39.95 -4.78
N SER A 114 14.49 -40.09 -6.10
CA SER A 114 13.22 -40.54 -6.67
C SER A 114 12.92 -42.02 -6.42
N GLU A 115 13.94 -42.83 -6.14
CA GLU A 115 13.78 -44.27 -5.89
C GLU A 115 13.49 -44.56 -4.41
N THR A 116 14.24 -43.93 -3.50
CA THR A 116 14.13 -44.21 -2.06
C THR A 116 13.16 -43.28 -1.34
N GLY A 117 12.83 -42.12 -1.93
CA GLY A 117 12.04 -41.07 -1.28
C GLY A 117 12.79 -40.26 -0.24
N GLU A 118 14.08 -40.56 0.01
CA GLU A 118 14.91 -39.82 0.96
C GLU A 118 15.20 -38.39 0.46
N LEU A 119 15.17 -37.42 1.38
CA LEU A 119 15.56 -36.04 1.13
C LEU A 119 17.00 -35.81 1.58
N TYR A 120 17.86 -35.45 0.63
CA TYR A 120 19.23 -35.04 0.89
C TYR A 120 19.32 -33.53 1.03
N VAL A 121 19.98 -33.09 2.10
CA VAL A 121 20.05 -31.70 2.53
C VAL A 121 21.52 -31.29 2.67
N ALA A 122 21.94 -30.28 1.92
CA ALA A 122 23.21 -29.59 2.14
C ALA A 122 22.96 -28.40 3.06
N ASP A 123 23.31 -28.58 4.34
CA ASP A 123 23.22 -27.55 5.37
C ASP A 123 24.56 -26.80 5.48
N ALA A 124 24.49 -25.46 5.42
CA ALA A 124 25.69 -24.63 5.41
C ALA A 124 26.58 -24.80 6.64
N TYR A 125 26.02 -25.20 7.78
CA TYR A 125 26.76 -25.36 9.04
C TYR A 125 26.86 -26.83 9.47
N HIS A 126 25.88 -27.66 9.12
CA HIS A 126 25.81 -29.06 9.53
C HIS A 126 26.19 -30.07 8.43
N GLY A 127 26.66 -29.59 7.28
CA GLY A 127 27.16 -30.42 6.19
C GLY A 127 26.06 -31.19 5.45
N LEU A 128 26.41 -32.35 4.89
CA LEU A 128 25.48 -33.19 4.14
C LEU A 128 24.66 -34.08 5.09
N ARG A 129 23.34 -33.96 5.00
CA ARG A 129 22.35 -34.65 5.83
C ARG A 129 21.32 -35.37 4.98
N VAL A 130 20.61 -36.31 5.58
CA VAL A 130 19.51 -37.05 4.96
C VAL A 130 18.30 -37.13 5.88
N VAL A 131 17.10 -37.11 5.31
CA VAL A 131 15.82 -37.32 5.98
C VAL A 131 15.14 -38.49 5.28
N GLY A 132 14.78 -39.53 6.03
CA GLY A 132 13.98 -40.63 5.50
C GLY A 132 12.53 -40.19 5.20
N PRO A 133 11.77 -40.95 4.39
CA PRO A 133 10.39 -40.58 4.02
C PRO A 133 9.44 -40.36 5.21
N GLU A 134 9.65 -41.11 6.30
CA GLU A 134 8.85 -41.06 7.53
C GLU A 134 9.56 -40.32 8.68
N ASP A 135 10.78 -39.83 8.44
CA ASP A 135 11.56 -39.13 9.46
C ASP A 135 11.21 -37.64 9.48
N ASN A 136 11.15 -37.05 10.68
CA ASN A 136 10.97 -35.60 10.88
C ASN A 136 12.26 -34.91 11.36
N VAL A 137 13.37 -35.64 11.41
CA VAL A 137 14.69 -35.15 11.82
C VAL A 137 15.71 -35.57 10.77
N SER A 138 16.53 -34.62 10.33
CA SER A 138 17.64 -34.94 9.44
C SER A 138 18.81 -35.54 10.24
N ARG A 139 19.43 -36.59 9.71
CA ARG A 139 20.63 -37.23 10.27
C ARG A 139 21.88 -36.87 9.47
N PRO A 140 23.05 -36.68 10.10
CA PRO A 140 24.29 -36.47 9.37
C PRO A 140 24.65 -37.73 8.58
N LEU A 141 25.06 -37.58 7.33
CA LEU A 141 25.53 -38.70 6.51
C LEU A 141 27.00 -39.05 6.78
N LEU A 142 27.75 -38.10 7.31
CA LEU A 142 29.18 -38.22 7.56
C LEU A 142 29.48 -37.90 9.02
N PRO A 143 30.47 -38.59 9.62
CA PRO A 143 30.93 -38.25 10.96
C PRO A 143 31.50 -36.82 11.00
N PRO A 144 31.51 -36.16 12.18
CA PRO A 144 32.02 -34.79 12.35
C PRO A 144 33.48 -34.58 11.93
N GLU A 145 34.24 -35.68 11.90
CA GLU A 145 35.63 -35.73 11.46
C GLU A 145 35.74 -36.71 10.29
N TRP A 146 36.07 -36.20 9.11
CA TRP A 146 36.29 -36.99 7.91
C TRP A 146 37.70 -36.70 7.38
N GLN A 147 38.50 -37.76 7.18
CA GLN A 147 39.91 -37.70 6.74
C GLN A 147 40.81 -36.74 7.56
N GLY A 148 40.58 -36.60 8.88
CA GLY A 148 41.37 -35.71 9.74
C GLY A 148 41.14 -34.21 9.51
N SER A 149 40.21 -33.85 8.62
CA SER A 149 39.73 -32.48 8.44
C SER A 149 38.46 -32.27 9.28
N ARG A 150 38.32 -31.08 9.87
CA ARG A 150 37.07 -30.63 10.52
C ARG A 150 35.90 -30.74 9.52
N SER A 151 34.69 -30.96 10.06
CA SER A 151 33.38 -30.86 9.37
C SER A 151 33.34 -29.76 8.32
N PHE A 152 32.57 -29.99 7.24
CA PHE A 152 32.37 -29.03 6.15
C PHE A 152 32.07 -27.63 6.68
N SER A 153 32.77 -26.63 6.14
CA SER A 153 32.67 -25.24 6.62
C SER A 153 31.46 -24.52 6.05
N PHE A 154 31.07 -24.87 4.82
CA PHE A 154 30.00 -24.21 4.08
C PHE A 154 29.47 -25.09 2.93
N ALA A 155 28.66 -26.11 3.25
CA ALA A 155 27.98 -26.92 2.22
C ALA A 155 26.81 -26.15 1.58
N ASN A 156 26.56 -26.35 0.28
CA ASN A 156 25.60 -25.52 -0.44
C ASN A 156 24.72 -26.29 -1.43
N GLY A 157 25.21 -26.61 -2.64
CA GLY A 157 24.46 -27.35 -3.66
C GLY A 157 24.52 -28.86 -3.45
N VAL A 158 23.46 -29.59 -3.83
CA VAL A 158 23.41 -31.06 -3.79
C VAL A 158 22.68 -31.62 -5.01
N GLU A 159 23.20 -32.72 -5.57
CA GLU A 159 22.61 -33.52 -6.64
C GLU A 159 22.84 -35.03 -6.43
N ILE A 160 22.04 -35.85 -7.08
CA ILE A 160 22.05 -37.32 -7.00
C ILE A 160 22.10 -37.86 -8.43
N ASP A 161 23.01 -38.80 -8.67
CA ASP A 161 23.01 -39.62 -9.89
C ASP A 161 22.03 -40.77 -9.70
N TYR A 162 20.93 -40.72 -10.44
CA TYR A 162 19.86 -41.71 -10.35
C TYR A 162 20.29 -43.12 -10.73
N GLU A 163 21.33 -43.30 -11.56
CA GLU A 163 21.77 -44.64 -11.96
C GLU A 163 22.68 -45.28 -10.92
N THR A 164 23.54 -44.49 -10.27
CA THR A 164 24.56 -45.02 -9.34
C THR A 164 24.17 -44.85 -7.88
N GLY A 165 23.25 -43.93 -7.58
CA GLY A 165 22.92 -43.46 -6.24
C GLY A 165 23.97 -42.50 -5.65
N ALA A 166 25.03 -42.15 -6.40
CA ALA A 166 26.09 -41.27 -5.90
C ALA A 166 25.57 -39.84 -5.69
N ILE A 167 26.02 -39.20 -4.62
CA ILE A 167 25.58 -37.87 -4.21
C ILE A 167 26.70 -36.89 -4.45
N TYR A 168 26.43 -35.86 -5.25
CA TYR A 168 27.37 -34.79 -5.53
C TYR A 168 26.96 -33.56 -4.75
N PHE A 169 27.91 -32.88 -4.13
CA PHE A 169 27.61 -31.65 -3.40
C PHE A 169 28.77 -30.67 -3.46
N THR A 170 28.46 -29.39 -3.29
CA THR A 170 29.46 -28.33 -3.28
C THR A 170 29.76 -27.87 -1.86
N GLU A 171 31.03 -27.60 -1.62
CA GLU A 171 31.47 -26.81 -0.47
C GLU A 171 31.95 -25.46 -0.99
N THR A 172 31.27 -24.39 -0.58
CA THR A 172 31.50 -23.03 -1.11
C THR A 172 32.88 -22.50 -0.71
N SER A 173 33.35 -22.80 0.50
CA SER A 173 34.67 -22.45 1.01
C SER A 173 35.06 -23.39 2.14
N THR A 174 36.32 -23.82 2.19
CA THR A 174 36.87 -24.56 3.33
C THR A 174 37.32 -23.63 4.46
N ARG A 175 37.54 -22.34 4.15
CA ARG A 175 38.11 -21.33 5.05
C ARG A 175 37.06 -20.52 5.80
N PHE A 176 35.95 -20.19 5.15
CA PHE A 176 34.94 -19.26 5.66
C PHE A 176 33.59 -19.95 5.82
N ARG A 177 32.82 -19.52 6.82
CA ARG A 177 31.44 -20.00 7.04
C ARG A 177 30.41 -19.10 6.34
N ARG A 178 29.15 -19.56 6.26
CA ARG A 178 28.03 -18.81 5.63
C ARG A 178 27.85 -17.38 6.15
N ARG A 179 27.99 -17.13 7.45
CA ARG A 179 27.93 -15.76 8.03
C ARG A 179 29.03 -14.82 7.51
N GLU A 180 30.10 -15.37 6.95
CA GLU A 180 31.25 -14.65 6.40
C GLU A 180 31.25 -14.65 4.86
N PHE A 181 30.11 -14.94 4.21
CA PHE A 181 30.05 -15.06 2.74
C PHE A 181 30.60 -13.83 1.99
N LEU A 182 30.42 -12.62 2.52
CA LEU A 182 30.99 -11.41 1.91
C LEU A 182 32.52 -11.41 1.96
N ASN A 183 33.13 -11.99 2.99
CA ASN A 183 34.58 -12.15 3.06
C ASN A 183 35.09 -13.10 1.97
N ILE A 184 34.34 -14.13 1.59
CA ILE A 184 34.68 -15.05 0.49
C ILE A 184 34.80 -14.26 -0.82
N VAL A 185 33.77 -13.46 -1.13
CA VAL A 185 33.74 -12.64 -2.36
C VAL A 185 34.83 -11.57 -2.35
N ILE A 186 34.99 -10.83 -1.25
CA ILE A 186 36.00 -9.76 -1.13
C ILE A 186 37.42 -10.33 -1.11
N SER A 187 37.60 -11.51 -0.51
CA SER A 187 38.90 -12.18 -0.45
C SER A 187 39.19 -13.03 -1.69
N GLY A 188 38.31 -13.06 -2.69
CA GLY A 188 38.49 -13.92 -3.87
C GLY A 188 38.88 -15.35 -3.48
N ASP A 189 38.27 -15.87 -2.42
CA ASP A 189 38.57 -17.21 -1.92
C ASP A 189 38.25 -18.23 -3.00
N ASN A 190 39.21 -19.11 -3.26
CA ASN A 190 39.15 -20.14 -4.28
C ASN A 190 39.32 -21.53 -3.65
N THR A 191 38.91 -21.69 -2.39
CA THR A 191 39.08 -22.96 -1.66
C THR A 191 37.84 -23.85 -1.73
N GLY A 192 36.87 -23.51 -2.59
CA GLY A 192 35.66 -24.27 -2.78
C GLY A 192 35.91 -25.59 -3.52
N ARG A 193 35.04 -26.57 -3.28
CA ARG A 193 35.22 -27.95 -3.77
C ARG A 193 33.93 -28.53 -4.33
N LEU A 194 34.06 -29.39 -5.34
CA LEU A 194 33.03 -30.34 -5.73
C LEU A 194 33.38 -31.70 -5.15
N LEU A 195 32.44 -32.28 -4.39
CA LEU A 195 32.62 -33.56 -3.73
C LEU A 195 31.59 -34.58 -4.22
N LYS A 196 31.97 -35.84 -4.16
CA LYS A 196 31.12 -37.00 -4.42
C LYS A 196 31.10 -37.90 -3.21
N TYR A 197 29.93 -38.17 -2.67
CA TYR A 197 29.69 -39.18 -1.66
C TYR A 197 29.08 -40.42 -2.33
N ASP A 198 29.69 -41.58 -2.10
CA ASP A 198 29.15 -42.86 -2.52
C ASP A 198 28.45 -43.54 -1.33
N PRO A 199 27.10 -43.69 -1.37
CA PRO A 199 26.36 -44.33 -0.28
C PRO A 199 26.78 -45.78 -0.02
N LYS A 200 27.28 -46.51 -1.03
CA LYS A 200 27.63 -47.93 -0.89
C LYS A 200 28.93 -48.11 -0.11
N SER A 201 29.91 -47.25 -0.35
CA SER A 201 31.21 -47.30 0.31
C SER A 201 31.33 -46.34 1.50
N SER A 202 30.35 -45.46 1.69
CA SER A 202 30.34 -44.36 2.66
C SER A 202 31.60 -43.48 2.60
N LYS A 203 32.19 -43.36 1.40
CA LYS A 203 33.38 -42.53 1.14
C LYS A 203 33.01 -41.25 0.43
N VAL A 204 33.75 -40.19 0.74
CA VAL A 204 33.71 -38.93 0.01
C VAL A 204 34.97 -38.83 -0.84
N GLU A 205 34.84 -38.32 -2.05
CA GLU A 205 35.93 -38.04 -2.99
C GLU A 205 35.86 -36.57 -3.38
N VAL A 206 37.00 -35.87 -3.36
CA VAL A 206 37.10 -34.50 -3.89
C VAL A 206 37.35 -34.60 -5.39
N LEU A 207 36.37 -34.21 -6.19
CA LEU A 207 36.43 -34.28 -7.65
C LEU A 207 37.10 -33.06 -8.26
N VAL A 208 36.81 -31.89 -7.69
CA VAL A 208 37.38 -30.60 -8.11
C VAL A 208 37.71 -29.79 -6.86
N ASP A 209 38.88 -29.20 -6.86
CA ASP A 209 39.34 -28.23 -5.87
C ASP A 209 39.69 -26.91 -6.59
N GLY A 210 39.75 -25.81 -5.85
CA GLY A 210 40.10 -24.51 -6.42
C GLY A 210 38.91 -23.66 -6.88
N LEU A 211 37.67 -24.00 -6.49
CA LEU A 211 36.47 -23.30 -6.96
C LEU A 211 36.22 -22.00 -6.20
N SER A 212 35.77 -20.98 -6.93
CA SER A 212 35.54 -19.63 -6.39
C SER A 212 34.06 -19.40 -6.04
N PHE A 213 33.70 -19.66 -4.79
CA PHE A 213 32.32 -19.62 -4.28
C PHE A 213 31.40 -20.57 -5.09
N ALA A 214 31.61 -21.87 -4.90
CA ALA A 214 30.78 -22.90 -5.51
C ALA A 214 29.38 -22.89 -4.89
N ASN A 215 28.37 -22.47 -5.65
CA ASN A 215 27.03 -22.20 -5.14
C ASN A 215 26.03 -23.25 -5.65
N GLY A 216 25.52 -23.09 -6.87
CA GLY A 216 24.59 -24.02 -7.51
C GLY A 216 25.26 -25.25 -8.14
N LEU A 217 24.52 -26.37 -8.15
CA LEU A 217 24.90 -27.64 -8.77
C LEU A 217 23.69 -28.25 -9.50
N ALA A 218 23.87 -28.70 -10.75
CA ALA A 218 22.83 -29.41 -11.51
C ALA A 218 23.42 -30.53 -12.35
N MET A 219 22.71 -31.66 -12.46
CA MET A 219 23.12 -32.79 -13.29
C MET A 219 22.39 -32.78 -14.62
N SER A 220 23.11 -33.12 -15.68
CA SER A 220 22.54 -33.45 -17.00
C SER A 220 21.52 -34.59 -16.89
N ARG A 221 20.54 -34.61 -17.80
CA ARG A 221 19.44 -35.60 -17.74
C ARG A 221 19.90 -37.05 -17.92
N ASP A 222 20.98 -37.25 -18.65
CA ASP A 222 21.60 -38.53 -18.92
C ASP A 222 22.73 -38.86 -17.93
N GLY A 223 22.96 -38.01 -16.93
CA GLY A 223 24.01 -38.18 -15.92
C GLY A 223 25.43 -38.14 -16.49
N THR A 224 25.63 -37.59 -17.69
CA THR A 224 26.94 -37.56 -18.35
C THR A 224 27.86 -36.47 -17.82
N TYR A 225 27.31 -35.36 -17.33
CA TYR A 225 28.03 -34.22 -16.75
C TYR A 225 27.26 -33.49 -15.63
N LEU A 226 27.99 -32.73 -14.83
CA LEU A 226 27.49 -31.76 -13.84
C LEU A 226 27.77 -30.33 -14.30
N LEU A 227 26.85 -29.41 -14.00
CA LEU A 227 27.04 -27.98 -14.14
C LEU A 227 27.19 -27.34 -12.76
N LEU A 228 28.19 -26.47 -12.63
CA LEU A 228 28.49 -25.73 -11.42
C LEU A 228 28.39 -24.23 -11.66
N ALA A 229 27.76 -23.53 -10.72
CA ALA A 229 27.75 -22.06 -10.70
C ALA A 229 28.83 -21.54 -9.75
N GLU A 230 29.83 -20.86 -10.29
CA GLU A 230 30.81 -20.11 -9.52
C GLU A 230 30.36 -18.65 -9.37
N THR A 231 29.91 -18.29 -8.17
CA THR A 231 29.36 -16.95 -7.94
C THR A 231 30.44 -15.88 -8.12
N THR A 232 31.60 -16.00 -7.47
CA THR A 232 32.61 -14.92 -7.45
C THR A 232 33.18 -14.59 -8.83
N THR A 233 33.42 -15.60 -9.66
CA THR A 233 33.97 -15.45 -11.02
C THR A 233 32.89 -15.21 -12.09
N GLY A 234 31.62 -15.45 -11.74
CA GLY A 234 30.49 -15.40 -12.66
C GLY A 234 30.47 -16.53 -13.69
N LYS A 235 31.21 -17.62 -13.47
CA LYS A 235 31.37 -18.71 -14.45
C LYS A 235 30.36 -19.83 -14.22
N ILE A 236 29.90 -20.41 -15.32
CA ILE A 236 29.26 -21.73 -15.31
C ILE A 236 30.27 -22.74 -15.85
N LEU A 237 30.59 -23.73 -15.04
CA LEU A 237 31.56 -24.78 -15.36
C LEU A 237 30.82 -26.10 -15.60
N ARG A 238 31.34 -26.92 -16.50
CA ARG A 238 30.87 -28.28 -16.76
C ARG A 238 31.93 -29.29 -16.36
N TYR A 239 31.57 -30.25 -15.53
CA TYR A 239 32.40 -31.36 -15.12
C TYR A 239 31.88 -32.67 -15.74
N TRP A 240 32.71 -33.35 -16.53
CA TRP A 240 32.31 -34.58 -17.23
C TRP A 240 32.44 -35.83 -16.35
N ILE A 241 31.41 -36.68 -16.36
CA ILE A 241 31.33 -37.93 -15.58
C ILE A 241 31.50 -39.17 -16.48
N LYS A 242 30.69 -39.31 -17.55
CA LYS A 242 30.53 -40.58 -18.30
C LYS A 242 31.02 -40.54 -19.77
N THR A 243 31.94 -39.64 -20.13
CA THR A 243 32.44 -39.47 -21.51
C THR A 243 33.96 -39.70 -21.63
N PRO A 244 34.56 -39.75 -22.84
CA PRO A 244 36.03 -39.78 -22.98
C PRO A 244 36.74 -38.58 -22.33
N LYS A 245 36.00 -37.52 -22.01
CA LYS A 245 36.44 -36.34 -21.27
C LYS A 245 36.22 -36.46 -19.75
N ALA A 246 35.87 -37.64 -19.22
CA ALA A 246 35.58 -37.83 -17.79
C ALA A 246 36.68 -37.25 -16.90
N SER A 247 36.28 -36.66 -15.78
CA SER A 247 37.15 -35.96 -14.82
C SER A 247 37.79 -34.67 -15.35
N THR A 248 37.30 -34.10 -16.45
CA THR A 248 37.73 -32.77 -16.91
C THR A 248 36.67 -31.71 -16.62
N LEU A 249 37.16 -30.49 -16.40
CA LEU A 249 36.36 -29.30 -16.11
C LEU A 249 36.50 -28.32 -17.28
N GLU A 250 35.38 -27.90 -17.86
CA GLU A 250 35.35 -26.93 -18.96
C GLU A 250 34.48 -25.72 -18.61
N GLU A 251 34.86 -24.54 -19.10
CA GLU A 251 34.05 -23.34 -18.96
C GLU A 251 32.98 -23.32 -20.04
N VAL A 252 31.71 -23.20 -19.63
CA VAL A 252 30.56 -23.15 -20.54
C VAL A 252 30.27 -21.71 -20.94
N VAL A 253 30.16 -20.83 -19.94
CA VAL A 253 29.88 -19.40 -20.15
C VAL A 253 30.34 -18.58 -18.95
N GLN A 254 30.83 -17.38 -19.22
CA GLN A 254 31.05 -16.36 -18.20
C GLN A 254 29.93 -15.31 -18.26
N LEU A 255 29.21 -15.15 -17.15
CA LEU A 255 28.07 -14.24 -17.03
C LEU A 255 28.51 -12.89 -16.48
N SER A 256 27.84 -11.83 -16.97
CA SER A 256 27.96 -10.47 -16.47
C SER A 256 27.20 -10.24 -15.15
N TRP A 257 26.68 -11.31 -14.52
CA TRP A 257 25.93 -11.30 -13.27
C TRP A 257 26.50 -12.34 -12.30
N PHE A 258 26.21 -12.19 -11.01
CA PHE A 258 26.56 -13.19 -9.99
C PHE A 258 25.53 -14.34 -10.03
N PRO A 259 25.92 -15.55 -10.52
CA PRO A 259 25.03 -16.69 -10.52
C PRO A 259 24.85 -17.20 -9.10
N ASP A 260 23.62 -17.56 -8.77
CA ASP A 260 23.27 -18.05 -7.43
C ASP A 260 22.99 -19.56 -7.49
N ASN A 261 21.89 -19.95 -8.11
CA ASN A 261 21.49 -21.35 -8.26
C ASN A 261 21.35 -21.75 -9.74
N ILE A 262 21.45 -23.05 -10.03
CA ILE A 262 21.37 -23.62 -11.38
C ILE A 262 20.46 -24.84 -11.40
N ARG A 263 19.59 -24.95 -12.41
CA ARG A 263 18.67 -26.08 -12.59
C ARG A 263 18.49 -26.43 -14.06
N MET A 264 18.40 -27.71 -14.39
CA MET A 264 18.09 -28.12 -15.76
C MET A 264 16.69 -27.70 -16.18
N SER A 265 16.54 -27.25 -17.43
CA SER A 265 15.24 -26.86 -17.99
C SER A 265 14.53 -28.07 -18.60
N PRO A 266 13.21 -28.25 -18.34
CA PRO A 266 12.37 -29.22 -19.06
C PRO A 266 12.34 -29.00 -20.59
N ARG A 267 12.62 -27.77 -21.05
CA ARG A 267 12.63 -27.37 -22.46
C ARG A 267 14.01 -27.48 -23.13
N GLY A 268 14.97 -28.16 -22.49
CA GLY A 268 16.36 -28.21 -22.92
C GLY A 268 17.17 -26.99 -22.43
N GLY A 269 18.48 -27.19 -22.27
CA GLY A 269 19.38 -26.24 -21.62
C GLY A 269 19.16 -26.16 -20.10
N PHE A 270 19.59 -25.06 -19.49
CA PHE A 270 19.54 -24.87 -18.04
C PHE A 270 19.20 -23.43 -17.64
N TRP A 271 18.58 -23.29 -16.47
CA TRP A 271 18.26 -22.02 -15.83
C TRP A 271 19.31 -21.65 -14.81
N VAL A 272 19.70 -20.37 -14.79
CA VAL A 272 20.60 -19.78 -13.80
C VAL A 272 19.87 -18.63 -13.12
N GLY A 273 19.72 -18.70 -11.80
CA GLY A 273 19.23 -17.59 -10.98
C GLY A 273 20.33 -16.54 -10.80
N LEU A 274 19.95 -15.26 -10.87
CA LEU A 274 20.88 -14.14 -10.83
C LEU A 274 20.59 -13.24 -9.63
N HIS A 275 21.62 -12.99 -8.81
CA HIS A 275 21.50 -12.13 -7.64
C HIS A 275 21.67 -10.63 -8.00
N ALA A 276 22.79 -10.28 -8.64
CA ALA A 276 23.09 -8.89 -9.03
C ALA A 276 23.99 -8.82 -10.28
N LYS A 277 23.94 -7.69 -11.00
CA LYS A 277 24.84 -7.41 -12.13
C LYS A 277 26.25 -7.15 -11.61
N ARG A 278 27.26 -7.75 -12.24
CA ARG A 278 28.66 -7.47 -11.94
C ARG A 278 28.98 -6.08 -12.47
N GLY A 279 29.08 -5.10 -11.57
CA GLY A 279 29.61 -3.79 -11.93
C GLY A 279 31.11 -3.89 -12.23
N LYS A 280 31.63 -3.11 -13.19
CA LYS A 280 33.06 -3.07 -13.54
C LYS A 280 33.98 -2.81 -12.33
N ILE A 281 33.46 -2.21 -11.26
CA ILE A 281 34.14 -1.97 -9.97
C ILE A 281 34.40 -3.28 -9.19
N ALA A 282 33.47 -4.24 -9.23
CA ALA A 282 33.65 -5.56 -8.61
C ALA A 282 34.67 -6.41 -9.39
N GLU A 283 34.71 -6.30 -10.72
CA GLU A 283 35.79 -6.87 -11.53
C GLU A 283 37.15 -6.23 -11.23
N TRP A 284 37.18 -4.90 -11.05
CA TRP A 284 38.38 -4.16 -10.68
C TRP A 284 38.92 -4.52 -9.29
N SER A 285 38.06 -4.69 -8.29
CA SER A 285 38.48 -5.05 -6.92
C SER A 285 39.00 -6.48 -6.81
N ILE A 286 38.47 -7.40 -7.63
CA ILE A 286 38.99 -8.78 -7.77
C ILE A 286 40.34 -8.78 -8.50
N SER A 287 40.57 -7.84 -9.44
CA SER A 287 41.77 -7.79 -10.27
C SER A 287 43.00 -7.12 -9.62
N TYR A 288 42.84 -6.31 -8.56
CA TYR A 288 43.95 -5.56 -7.93
C TYR A 288 44.07 -5.81 -6.40
N PRO A 289 45.03 -6.65 -5.95
CA PRO A 289 45.20 -7.05 -4.55
C PRO A 289 45.42 -5.91 -3.53
N TRP A 290 45.98 -4.78 -3.95
CA TRP A 290 46.23 -3.63 -3.08
C TRP A 290 44.94 -2.86 -2.73
N LEU A 291 44.00 -2.77 -3.68
CA LEU A 291 42.69 -2.11 -3.49
C LEU A 291 41.79 -2.94 -2.57
N ARG A 292 41.89 -4.27 -2.68
CA ARG A 292 41.24 -5.25 -1.79
C ARG A 292 41.63 -5.07 -0.31
N ARG A 293 42.91 -4.79 -0.01
CA ARG A 293 43.37 -4.50 1.38
C ARG A 293 42.82 -3.18 1.93
N LEU A 294 42.51 -2.21 1.06
CA LEU A 294 41.93 -0.92 1.46
C LEU A 294 40.44 -1.03 1.75
N ILE A 295 39.69 -1.80 0.92
CA ILE A 295 38.26 -2.05 1.11
C ILE A 295 37.99 -2.86 2.40
N LEU A 296 38.84 -3.84 2.72
CA LEU A 296 38.74 -4.62 3.96
C LEU A 296 38.95 -3.80 5.25
N LYS A 297 39.53 -2.59 5.16
CA LYS A 297 39.68 -1.67 6.31
C LYS A 297 38.47 -0.76 6.52
N LEU A 298 37.48 -0.77 5.62
CA LEU A 298 36.27 0.02 5.74
C LEU A 298 35.18 -0.78 6.50
N PRO A 299 34.36 -0.14 7.36
CA PRO A 299 33.29 -0.83 8.07
C PRO A 299 32.27 -1.41 7.08
N MET A 300 31.94 -2.70 7.23
CA MET A 300 31.08 -3.49 6.33
C MET A 300 29.73 -2.83 5.98
N ARG A 301 29.17 -2.05 6.92
CA ARG A 301 27.92 -1.30 6.71
C ARG A 301 28.01 -0.28 5.58
N HIS A 302 29.19 0.31 5.32
CA HIS A 302 29.38 1.29 4.25
C HIS A 302 29.53 0.64 2.87
N VAL A 303 30.21 -0.51 2.80
CA VAL A 303 30.38 -1.28 1.57
C VAL A 303 29.04 -1.86 1.10
N GLN A 304 28.23 -2.39 2.04
CA GLN A 304 26.86 -2.85 1.78
C GLN A 304 25.94 -1.74 1.29
N ARG A 305 26.02 -0.53 1.90
CA ARG A 305 25.25 0.65 1.46
C ARG A 305 25.65 1.14 0.06
N ALA A 306 26.94 1.15 -0.26
CA ALA A 306 27.43 1.56 -1.58
C ALA A 306 27.00 0.59 -2.70
N SER A 307 27.06 -0.72 -2.44
CA SER A 307 26.57 -1.74 -3.37
C SER A 307 25.04 -1.65 -3.58
N TRP A 308 24.29 -1.34 -2.51
CA TRP A 308 22.85 -1.12 -2.56
C TRP A 308 22.46 0.12 -3.39
N LEU A 309 23.22 1.22 -3.28
CA LEU A 309 23.02 2.45 -4.05
C LEU A 309 23.27 2.27 -5.56
N LEU A 310 24.32 1.52 -5.93
CA LEU A 310 24.71 1.30 -7.33
C LEU A 310 23.75 0.39 -8.12
N ASN A 311 23.03 -0.52 -7.44
CA ASN A 311 22.08 -1.46 -8.06
C ASN A 311 20.66 -0.89 -8.24
N ARG A 312 20.46 0.43 -8.04
CA ARG A 312 19.12 1.06 -8.02
C ARG A 312 18.62 1.52 -9.39
N LEU A 313 19.49 1.64 -10.39
CA LEU A 313 19.16 2.17 -11.73
C LEU A 313 19.29 1.07 -12.80
N GLY A 314 18.17 0.47 -13.21
CA GLY A 314 18.10 -0.45 -14.36
C GLY A 314 17.05 -1.56 -14.26
N ARG A 315 16.62 -2.08 -15.43
CA ARG A 315 15.84 -3.32 -15.56
C ARG A 315 16.64 -4.49 -14.95
N GLN A 316 16.06 -5.22 -13.99
CA GLN A 316 16.75 -6.31 -13.32
C GLN A 316 16.35 -7.65 -13.95
N VAL A 317 17.33 -8.34 -14.53
CA VAL A 317 17.20 -9.72 -14.98
C VAL A 317 17.43 -10.63 -13.76
N ILE A 318 16.44 -11.47 -13.46
CA ILE A 318 16.43 -12.34 -12.27
C ILE A 318 16.81 -13.79 -12.58
N ALA A 319 16.67 -14.21 -13.84
CA ALA A 319 17.09 -15.51 -14.30
C ALA A 319 17.38 -15.52 -15.80
N LEU A 320 18.29 -16.40 -16.22
CA LEU A 320 18.62 -16.66 -17.62
C LEU A 320 18.40 -18.15 -17.94
N ARG A 321 17.80 -18.44 -19.09
CA ARG A 321 17.85 -19.77 -19.69
C ARG A 321 18.95 -19.81 -20.72
N LEU A 322 19.89 -20.71 -20.53
CA LEU A 322 21.05 -20.92 -21.39
C LEU A 322 20.89 -22.24 -22.15
N SER A 323 21.42 -22.31 -23.37
CA SER A 323 21.63 -23.56 -24.10
C SER A 323 22.70 -24.40 -23.40
N GLU A 324 22.84 -25.67 -23.79
CA GLU A 324 23.91 -26.50 -23.24
C GLU A 324 25.28 -25.87 -23.51
N GLU A 325 25.49 -25.25 -24.67
CA GLU A 325 26.71 -24.53 -25.06
C GLU A 325 26.83 -23.12 -24.46
N GLY A 326 25.95 -22.74 -23.52
CA GLY A 326 26.06 -21.46 -22.81
C GLY A 326 25.50 -20.24 -23.55
N LYS A 327 24.75 -20.42 -24.65
CA LYS A 327 24.09 -19.28 -25.33
C LYS A 327 22.81 -18.88 -24.62
N THR A 328 22.61 -17.58 -24.40
CA THR A 328 21.37 -17.05 -23.79
C THR A 328 20.18 -17.24 -24.72
N ILE A 329 19.20 -18.03 -24.30
CA ILE A 329 17.97 -18.31 -25.06
C ILE A 329 16.83 -17.40 -24.59
N GLU A 330 16.63 -17.28 -23.28
CA GLU A 330 15.54 -16.50 -22.66
C GLU A 330 16.07 -15.74 -21.45
N ALA A 331 15.61 -14.51 -21.26
CA ALA A 331 15.92 -13.69 -20.09
C ALA A 331 14.62 -13.26 -19.39
N VAL A 332 14.57 -13.45 -18.08
CA VAL A 332 13.40 -13.13 -17.26
C VAL A 332 13.67 -11.83 -16.52
N SER A 333 12.83 -10.81 -16.75
CA SER A 333 12.93 -9.49 -16.11
C SER A 333 11.66 -9.14 -15.34
N VAL A 334 11.83 -8.45 -14.22
CA VAL A 334 10.74 -7.94 -13.36
C VAL A 334 10.77 -6.42 -13.28
N HIS A 335 9.60 -5.80 -13.20
CA HIS A 335 9.39 -4.35 -13.13
C HIS A 335 8.39 -3.98 -12.03
N GLY A 336 8.29 -2.70 -11.67
CA GLY A 336 7.23 -2.18 -10.79
C GLY A 336 7.26 -2.69 -9.34
N ALA A 337 6.08 -2.92 -8.74
CA ALA A 337 5.93 -3.41 -7.36
C ALA A 337 6.58 -4.79 -7.16
N ILE A 338 6.57 -5.63 -8.18
CA ILE A 338 7.21 -6.95 -8.21
C ILE A 338 8.73 -6.83 -8.04
N GLN A 339 9.37 -5.81 -8.62
CA GLN A 339 10.81 -5.57 -8.41
C GLN A 339 11.16 -5.33 -6.93
N LYS A 340 10.27 -4.69 -6.15
CA LYS A 340 10.47 -4.46 -4.71
C LYS A 340 10.39 -5.77 -3.92
N VAL A 341 9.52 -6.70 -4.32
CA VAL A 341 9.41 -8.04 -3.73
C VAL A 341 10.67 -8.85 -4.04
N PHE A 342 11.12 -8.88 -5.29
CA PHE A 342 12.32 -9.64 -5.70
C PHE A 342 13.64 -9.09 -5.14
N LYS A 343 13.71 -7.81 -4.75
CA LYS A 343 14.88 -7.22 -4.07
C LYS A 343 14.94 -7.52 -2.57
N SER A 344 13.85 -8.01 -1.99
CA SER A 344 13.67 -8.20 -0.54
C SER A 344 13.55 -9.68 -0.14
N VAL A 345 13.61 -10.59 -1.12
CA VAL A 345 13.19 -11.99 -0.98
C VAL A 345 14.19 -12.91 -1.69
N CYS A 346 14.50 -14.05 -1.10
CA CYS A 346 15.22 -15.11 -1.79
C CYS A 346 14.25 -15.84 -2.75
N VAL A 347 14.60 -15.95 -4.03
CA VAL A 347 13.65 -16.33 -5.09
C VAL A 347 13.99 -17.70 -5.65
N ALA A 348 13.00 -18.58 -5.75
CA ALA A 348 13.13 -19.80 -6.52
C ALA A 348 12.00 -19.93 -7.55
N ILE A 349 12.39 -20.11 -8.81
CA ILE A 349 11.47 -20.10 -9.95
C ILE A 349 11.12 -21.54 -10.34
N ARG A 350 9.84 -21.90 -10.35
CA ARG A 350 9.34 -23.09 -11.06
C ARG A 350 8.69 -22.65 -12.37
N ILE A 351 8.87 -23.45 -13.42
CA ILE A 351 8.17 -23.24 -14.69
C ILE A 351 7.33 -24.50 -14.94
N LYS A 352 6.00 -24.37 -14.90
CA LYS A 352 5.07 -25.50 -15.08
C LYS A 352 4.60 -25.54 -16.55
N ALA A 353 4.75 -26.69 -17.20
CA ALA A 353 4.07 -26.96 -18.47
C ALA A 353 2.59 -27.26 -18.17
N ASN A 354 1.65 -26.58 -18.82
CA ASN A 354 0.27 -27.05 -18.86
C ASN A 354 0.00 -27.52 -20.29
N ILE A 355 -0.06 -28.84 -20.50
CA ILE A 355 -0.33 -29.44 -21.82
C ILE A 355 -1.85 -29.59 -21.92
N PRO A 356 -2.52 -28.66 -22.61
CA PRO A 356 -3.18 -29.07 -23.86
C PRO A 356 -2.94 -28.18 -25.10
N ASN A 357 -2.34 -26.98 -24.99
CA ASN A 357 -2.34 -26.00 -26.11
C ASN A 357 -0.95 -25.46 -26.52
N ASN A 358 0.15 -26.09 -26.12
CA ASN A 358 1.52 -25.62 -26.40
C ASN A 358 1.84 -24.20 -25.85
N ASN A 359 0.95 -23.63 -25.02
CA ASN A 359 1.16 -22.41 -24.26
C ASN A 359 1.76 -22.76 -22.90
N TRP A 360 3.02 -22.40 -22.71
CA TRP A 360 3.73 -22.53 -21.44
C TRP A 360 3.32 -21.36 -20.52
N HIS A 361 2.65 -21.66 -19.41
CA HIS A 361 2.35 -20.67 -18.37
C HIS A 361 3.44 -20.70 -17.30
N TYR A 362 4.12 -19.57 -17.11
CA TYR A 362 5.10 -19.43 -16.03
C TYR A 362 4.32 -19.20 -14.73
N LYS A 363 4.62 -19.98 -13.69
CA LYS A 363 4.09 -19.77 -12.35
C LYS A 363 5.25 -19.61 -11.39
N ILE A 364 5.55 -18.38 -11.02
CA ILE A 364 6.70 -18.09 -10.16
C ILE A 364 6.25 -18.14 -8.71
N TYR A 365 6.90 -19.00 -7.93
CA TYR A 365 6.67 -19.10 -6.50
C TYR A 365 7.66 -18.18 -5.79
N THR A 366 7.17 -17.07 -5.24
CA THR A 366 8.01 -16.22 -4.41
C THR A 366 7.58 -16.36 -2.97
N VAL A 367 8.51 -16.75 -2.12
CA VAL A 367 8.24 -17.01 -0.71
C VAL A 367 8.83 -15.87 0.11
N TYR A 368 7.99 -15.03 0.70
CA TYR A 368 8.43 -13.79 1.36
C TYR A 368 8.18 -13.85 2.87
N PRO A 369 9.06 -13.29 3.71
CA PRO A 369 8.80 -13.21 5.14
C PRO A 369 7.56 -12.35 5.38
N SER A 370 6.55 -12.92 6.04
CA SER A 370 5.34 -12.21 6.42
C SER A 370 5.71 -11.05 7.36
N MET A 371 5.40 -9.81 6.97
CA MET A 371 5.48 -8.68 7.89
C MET A 371 4.34 -8.83 8.90
N LYS A 372 4.73 -9.27 10.11
CA LYS A 372 3.91 -9.60 11.29
C LYS A 372 3.29 -11.00 11.24
N GLY A 373 3.84 -11.87 12.08
CA GLY A 373 3.28 -13.17 12.45
C GLY A 373 2.02 -13.04 13.32
N GLU A 374 0.94 -12.52 12.75
CA GLU A 374 -0.40 -12.84 13.22
C GLU A 374 -1.16 -13.47 12.06
N GLN A 375 -1.70 -14.68 12.27
CA GLN A 375 -2.76 -15.16 11.38
C GLN A 375 -3.84 -14.07 11.30
N PRO A 376 -4.47 -13.82 10.14
CA PRO A 376 -5.59 -12.89 10.07
C PRO A 376 -6.66 -13.37 11.06
N ARG A 377 -6.77 -12.68 12.20
CA ARG A 377 -7.75 -13.00 13.24
C ARG A 377 -9.12 -12.85 12.59
N ARG A 378 -9.81 -13.98 12.46
CA ARG A 378 -11.12 -14.01 11.82
C ARG A 378 -12.13 -13.25 12.69
N ARG A 379 -13.07 -12.55 12.05
CA ARG A 379 -14.22 -11.96 12.75
C ARG A 379 -14.96 -13.08 13.52
N PRO A 380 -15.21 -12.93 14.83
CA PRO A 380 -15.99 -13.89 15.58
C PRO A 380 -17.45 -13.89 15.11
N GLU A 381 -18.18 -14.97 15.36
CA GLU A 381 -19.62 -15.01 15.06
C GLU A 381 -20.36 -13.96 15.90
N TYR A 382 -21.33 -13.28 15.27
CA TYR A 382 -22.12 -12.27 15.95
C TYR A 382 -23.16 -12.92 16.86
N VAL A 383 -22.98 -12.77 18.17
CA VAL A 383 -23.96 -13.13 19.21
C VAL A 383 -24.36 -11.85 19.98
N PRO A 384 -25.64 -11.43 20.01
CA PRO A 384 -26.05 -10.14 20.57
C PRO A 384 -25.38 -9.73 21.87
N ASN A 385 -25.38 -10.61 22.86
CA ASN A 385 -24.94 -10.33 24.23
C ASN A 385 -23.56 -10.91 24.60
N ARG A 386 -22.82 -11.50 23.64
CA ARG A 386 -21.54 -12.15 23.90
C ARG A 386 -20.58 -12.00 22.72
N ILE A 387 -19.28 -11.91 23.00
CA ILE A 387 -18.22 -11.96 22.00
C ILE A 387 -17.26 -13.07 22.42
N ASP A 388 -17.01 -14.05 21.56
CA ASP A 388 -16.16 -15.21 21.88
C ASP A 388 -14.67 -14.87 21.98
N ASP A 389 -14.20 -13.93 21.16
CA ASP A 389 -12.85 -13.38 21.28
C ASP A 389 -12.87 -12.12 22.16
N PRO A 390 -12.31 -12.14 23.37
CA PRO A 390 -12.31 -10.99 24.28
C PRO A 390 -11.48 -9.81 23.78
N ASN A 391 -10.71 -9.95 22.70
CA ASN A 391 -9.94 -8.88 22.08
C ASN A 391 -10.65 -8.26 20.87
N TYR A 392 -11.76 -8.84 20.41
CA TYR A 392 -12.52 -8.27 19.30
C TYR A 392 -13.41 -7.12 19.78
N VAL A 393 -13.34 -6.00 19.09
CA VAL A 393 -14.17 -4.81 19.34
C VAL A 393 -15.12 -4.60 18.17
N ARG A 394 -16.43 -4.62 18.46
CA ARG A 394 -17.48 -4.33 17.48
C ARG A 394 -17.48 -2.85 17.14
N ILE A 395 -17.51 -2.54 15.85
CA ILE A 395 -17.70 -1.17 15.38
C ILE A 395 -19.16 -0.97 15.01
N PHE A 396 -19.82 -0.06 15.74
CA PHE A 396 -21.17 0.39 15.47
C PHE A 396 -21.07 1.74 14.76
N ASP A 397 -21.54 1.81 13.52
CA ASP A 397 -21.58 3.06 12.76
C ASP A 397 -22.96 3.71 12.87
N THR A 398 -22.99 4.98 13.26
CA THR A 398 -24.19 5.82 13.36
C THR A 398 -24.17 7.01 12.38
N THR A 399 -23.46 6.90 11.26
CA THR A 399 -23.41 7.97 10.25
C THR A 399 -24.79 8.26 9.66
N LEU A 400 -25.62 7.24 9.45
CA LEU A 400 -26.94 7.37 8.81
C LEU A 400 -28.05 7.84 9.76
N ARG A 401 -27.78 7.91 11.07
CA ARG A 401 -28.73 8.41 12.07
C ARG A 401 -28.17 9.64 12.74
N ASP A 402 -27.13 9.50 13.55
CA ASP A 402 -26.61 10.61 14.35
C ASP A 402 -25.84 11.60 13.48
N GLY A 403 -25.11 11.08 12.49
CA GLY A 403 -24.43 11.92 11.50
C GLY A 403 -25.39 12.86 10.76
N GLU A 404 -26.59 12.40 10.42
CA GLU A 404 -27.63 13.18 9.76
C GLU A 404 -28.19 14.32 10.64
N GLN A 405 -28.09 14.20 11.97
CA GLN A 405 -28.53 15.27 12.88
C GLN A 405 -27.63 16.52 12.80
N SER A 406 -26.49 16.44 12.11
CA SER A 406 -25.68 17.60 11.78
C SER A 406 -26.47 18.55 10.87
N PRO A 407 -26.57 19.85 11.18
CA PRO A 407 -27.24 20.81 10.31
C PRO A 407 -26.66 20.80 8.89
N GLY A 408 -27.51 20.52 7.89
CA GLY A 408 -27.13 20.46 6.48
C GLY A 408 -26.67 19.08 5.97
N ALA A 409 -26.67 18.04 6.81
CA ALA A 409 -26.24 16.68 6.47
C ALA A 409 -27.39 15.72 6.07
N THR A 410 -28.58 16.23 5.78
CA THR A 410 -29.76 15.42 5.45
C THR A 410 -29.54 14.59 4.19
N MET A 411 -29.81 13.29 4.26
CA MET A 411 -29.64 12.37 3.14
C MET A 411 -30.98 11.80 2.71
N THR A 412 -31.19 11.65 1.42
CA THR A 412 -32.37 10.94 0.90
C THR A 412 -32.28 9.44 1.17
N SER A 413 -33.42 8.74 1.20
CA SER A 413 -33.49 7.28 1.31
C SER A 413 -32.57 6.52 0.34
N ALA A 414 -32.44 7.01 -0.90
CA ALA A 414 -31.56 6.40 -1.90
C ALA A 414 -30.07 6.59 -1.56
N GLU A 415 -29.69 7.76 -1.06
CA GLU A 415 -28.31 8.07 -0.66
C GLU A 415 -27.92 7.29 0.60
N LYS A 416 -28.82 7.20 1.59
CA LYS A 416 -28.64 6.36 2.77
C LYS A 416 -28.34 4.91 2.39
N LEU A 417 -29.07 4.36 1.44
CA LEU A 417 -28.86 2.99 0.95
C LEU A 417 -27.49 2.82 0.26
N VAL A 418 -27.05 3.81 -0.52
CA VAL A 418 -25.71 3.79 -1.16
C VAL A 418 -24.61 3.80 -0.10
N VAL A 419 -24.70 4.69 0.88
CA VAL A 419 -23.74 4.77 1.99
C VAL A 419 -23.78 3.48 2.83
N ALA A 420 -24.95 2.92 3.13
CA ALA A 420 -25.09 1.67 3.87
C ALA A 420 -24.39 0.48 3.19
N ARG A 421 -24.50 0.36 1.85
CA ARG A 421 -23.75 -0.67 1.09
C ARG A 421 -22.25 -0.49 1.23
N GLN A 422 -21.78 0.75 1.25
CA GLN A 422 -20.36 1.05 1.40
C GLN A 422 -19.86 0.80 2.83
N LEU A 423 -20.66 1.10 3.85
CA LEU A 423 -20.38 0.74 5.25
C LEU A 423 -20.29 -0.78 5.44
N ALA A 424 -21.16 -1.55 4.78
CA ALA A 424 -21.08 -3.01 4.78
C ALA A 424 -19.77 -3.53 4.15
N ARG A 425 -19.29 -2.91 3.06
CA ARG A 425 -17.98 -3.21 2.44
C ARG A 425 -16.79 -2.79 3.29
N LEU A 426 -16.92 -1.67 4.01
CA LEU A 426 -15.95 -1.24 5.00
C LEU A 426 -15.82 -2.26 6.14
N GLY A 427 -16.87 -3.05 6.39
CA GLY A 427 -16.86 -4.15 7.35
C GLY A 427 -17.34 -3.73 8.74
N VAL A 428 -18.21 -2.72 8.86
CA VAL A 428 -18.80 -2.37 10.16
C VAL A 428 -19.65 -3.52 10.70
N ASP A 429 -19.69 -3.71 12.02
CA ASP A 429 -20.45 -4.80 12.64
C ASP A 429 -21.94 -4.46 12.72
N ILE A 430 -22.26 -3.22 13.07
CA ILE A 430 -23.62 -2.70 13.22
C ILE A 430 -23.75 -1.38 12.45
N ILE A 431 -24.87 -1.20 11.74
CA ILE A 431 -25.28 0.04 11.08
C ILE A 431 -26.55 0.53 11.76
N GLU A 432 -26.50 1.69 12.41
CA GLU A 432 -27.71 2.41 12.81
C GLU A 432 -28.21 3.23 11.65
N ALA A 433 -29.28 2.71 11.03
CA ALA A 433 -29.71 3.13 9.71
C ALA A 433 -30.64 4.36 9.72
N GLY A 434 -31.11 4.79 10.89
CA GLY A 434 -32.00 5.93 11.05
C GLY A 434 -32.83 5.89 12.33
N PHE A 435 -33.80 6.80 12.43
CA PHE A 435 -34.81 6.87 13.48
C PHE A 435 -36.22 6.70 12.88
N PRO A 436 -36.71 5.46 12.69
CA PRO A 436 -37.95 5.17 11.94
C PRO A 436 -39.22 5.89 12.39
N ALA A 437 -39.30 6.31 13.66
CA ALA A 437 -40.47 7.05 14.16
C ALA A 437 -40.46 8.54 13.78
N SER A 438 -39.36 9.06 13.22
CA SER A 438 -39.18 10.47 12.85
C SER A 438 -40.05 10.86 11.66
N SER A 439 -40.06 10.03 10.61
CA SER A 439 -40.82 10.25 9.38
C SER A 439 -41.06 8.94 8.61
N PRO A 440 -42.09 8.88 7.73
CA PRO A 440 -42.31 7.72 6.87
C PRO A 440 -41.12 7.41 5.94
N ASP A 441 -40.44 8.44 5.45
CA ASP A 441 -39.26 8.28 4.57
C ASP A 441 -38.12 7.58 5.32
N ASP A 442 -37.87 7.96 6.58
CA ASP A 442 -36.82 7.34 7.39
C ASP A 442 -37.16 5.89 7.76
N LEU A 443 -38.44 5.58 7.97
CA LEU A 443 -38.90 4.20 8.14
C LEU A 443 -38.64 3.36 6.88
N ASP A 444 -38.99 3.89 5.71
CA ASP A 444 -38.79 3.22 4.43
C ASP A 444 -37.30 3.06 4.08
N ALA A 445 -36.47 4.04 4.44
CA ALA A 445 -35.01 3.99 4.31
C ALA A 445 -34.43 2.82 5.13
N VAL A 446 -34.75 2.77 6.42
CA VAL A 446 -34.28 1.71 7.33
C VAL A 446 -34.78 0.35 6.87
N ARG A 447 -36.05 0.24 6.44
CA ARG A 447 -36.62 -1.00 5.90
C ARG A 447 -35.87 -1.46 4.64
N SER A 448 -35.57 -0.55 3.72
CA SER A 448 -34.84 -0.87 2.49
C SER A 448 -33.43 -1.36 2.78
N ILE A 449 -32.73 -0.71 3.73
CA ILE A 449 -31.40 -1.14 4.20
C ILE A 449 -31.47 -2.51 4.88
N ALA A 450 -32.49 -2.74 5.72
CA ALA A 450 -32.70 -4.03 6.38
C ALA A 450 -32.91 -5.18 5.38
N ILE A 451 -33.71 -4.96 4.34
CA ILE A 451 -33.99 -5.95 3.30
C ILE A 451 -32.75 -6.22 2.44
N GLU A 452 -32.07 -5.17 1.97
CA GLU A 452 -31.00 -5.33 0.99
C GLU A 452 -29.64 -5.59 1.64
N VAL A 453 -29.19 -4.67 2.50
CA VAL A 453 -27.86 -4.73 3.13
C VAL A 453 -27.84 -5.74 4.27
N GLY A 454 -28.91 -5.79 5.07
CA GLY A 454 -29.05 -6.71 6.22
C GLY A 454 -29.19 -8.20 5.84
N ASN A 455 -29.24 -8.54 4.55
CA ASN A 455 -29.33 -9.92 4.06
C ASN A 455 -28.24 -10.30 3.04
N THR A 456 -27.47 -9.35 2.53
CA THR A 456 -26.46 -9.60 1.49
C THR A 456 -25.07 -9.78 2.12
N PRO A 457 -24.42 -10.96 1.97
CA PRO A 457 -23.05 -11.15 2.40
C PRO A 457 -22.07 -10.28 1.60
N VAL A 458 -21.12 -9.65 2.29
CA VAL A 458 -20.10 -8.79 1.70
C VAL A 458 -18.71 -9.26 2.14
N GLY A 459 -17.73 -9.19 1.24
CA GLY A 459 -16.34 -9.59 1.51
C GLY A 459 -16.06 -11.08 1.34
N GLU A 460 -14.79 -11.47 1.48
CA GLU A 460 -14.35 -12.87 1.39
C GLU A 460 -14.80 -13.71 2.61
N ASP A 461 -15.08 -13.05 3.74
CA ASP A 461 -15.56 -13.68 4.97
C ASP A 461 -17.08 -13.87 5.02
N GLY A 462 -17.81 -13.31 4.04
CA GLY A 462 -19.27 -13.40 3.93
C GLY A 462 -20.00 -12.65 5.05
N HIS A 463 -19.43 -11.55 5.54
CA HIS A 463 -19.99 -10.76 6.63
C HIS A 463 -21.34 -10.13 6.25
N VAL A 464 -22.26 -10.07 7.22
CA VAL A 464 -23.57 -9.40 7.09
C VAL A 464 -23.75 -8.52 8.33
N PRO A 465 -23.86 -7.19 8.18
CA PRO A 465 -23.97 -6.28 9.32
C PRO A 465 -25.32 -6.44 10.03
N VAL A 466 -25.34 -6.09 11.31
CA VAL A 466 -26.59 -5.91 12.07
C VAL A 466 -27.21 -4.57 11.69
N ILE A 467 -28.52 -4.56 11.46
CA ILE A 467 -29.24 -3.35 11.12
C ILE A 467 -30.01 -2.89 12.35
N CYS A 468 -29.68 -1.69 12.82
CA CYS A 468 -30.22 -1.08 14.02
C CYS A 468 -31.15 0.09 13.67
N GLY A 469 -32.30 0.17 14.35
CA GLY A 469 -33.20 1.32 14.32
C GLY A 469 -33.31 1.96 15.69
N LEU A 470 -33.13 3.28 15.75
CA LEU A 470 -33.28 4.04 16.99
C LEU A 470 -34.77 4.23 17.33
N SER A 471 -35.10 4.20 18.62
CA SER A 471 -36.43 4.49 19.16
C SER A 471 -36.33 5.22 20.50
N ARG A 472 -37.29 6.10 20.78
CA ARG A 472 -37.50 6.56 22.17
C ARG A 472 -38.14 5.43 22.99
N CYS A 473 -37.95 5.43 24.30
CA CYS A 473 -38.65 4.52 25.23
C CYS A 473 -40.19 4.76 25.29
N ASN A 474 -40.90 4.43 24.22
CA ASN A 474 -42.35 4.37 24.14
C ASN A 474 -42.79 3.33 23.09
N LYS A 475 -44.00 2.78 23.24
CA LYS A 475 -44.48 1.69 22.38
C LYS A 475 -44.54 2.05 20.89
N LYS A 476 -45.05 3.24 20.54
CA LYS A 476 -45.22 3.67 19.15
C LYS A 476 -43.88 3.71 18.40
N ASP A 477 -42.86 4.27 19.03
CA ASP A 477 -41.53 4.38 18.44
C ASP A 477 -40.85 3.01 18.32
N ILE A 478 -41.02 2.13 19.31
CA ILE A 478 -40.49 0.75 19.28
C ILE A 478 -41.19 -0.07 18.19
N ASP A 479 -42.50 0.07 18.02
CA ASP A 479 -43.25 -0.61 16.96
C ASP A 479 -42.75 -0.17 15.57
N ALA A 480 -42.50 1.13 15.38
CA ALA A 480 -41.94 1.65 14.13
C ALA A 480 -40.50 1.15 13.87
N ALA A 481 -39.66 1.13 14.91
CA ALA A 481 -38.30 0.60 14.80
C ALA A 481 -38.30 -0.90 14.43
N TRP A 482 -39.14 -1.70 15.11
CA TRP A 482 -39.29 -3.13 14.82
C TRP A 482 -39.77 -3.38 13.39
N GLU A 483 -40.79 -2.65 12.94
CA GLU A 483 -41.35 -2.78 11.59
C GLU A 483 -40.31 -2.47 10.50
N ALA A 484 -39.38 -1.55 10.77
CA ALA A 484 -38.31 -1.24 9.84
C ALA A 484 -37.23 -2.34 9.82
N VAL A 485 -36.76 -2.81 10.98
CA VAL A 485 -35.59 -3.71 11.04
C VAL A 485 -35.89 -5.20 10.91
N ARG A 486 -37.11 -5.66 11.21
CA ARG A 486 -37.51 -7.10 11.28
C ARG A 486 -37.17 -7.95 10.06
N HIS A 487 -36.91 -7.32 8.92
CA HIS A 487 -36.56 -8.00 7.66
C HIS A 487 -35.07 -8.31 7.50
N ALA A 488 -34.20 -7.73 8.34
CA ALA A 488 -32.78 -8.04 8.35
C ALA A 488 -32.54 -9.43 8.95
N ARG A 489 -31.47 -10.10 8.50
CA ARG A 489 -31.00 -11.36 9.09
C ARG A 489 -30.68 -11.21 10.59
N ARG A 490 -30.21 -10.02 10.97
CA ARG A 490 -29.84 -9.63 12.34
C ARG A 490 -30.48 -8.27 12.67
N PRO A 491 -31.74 -8.24 13.12
CA PRO A 491 -32.42 -7.01 13.50
C PRO A 491 -32.02 -6.57 14.90
N ARG A 492 -31.81 -5.26 15.11
CA ARG A 492 -31.55 -4.66 16.42
C ARG A 492 -32.44 -3.45 16.65
N ILE A 493 -32.95 -3.30 17.87
CA ILE A 493 -33.63 -2.08 18.34
C ILE A 493 -32.74 -1.38 19.36
N HIS A 494 -32.44 -0.11 19.13
CA HIS A 494 -31.78 0.74 20.10
C HIS A 494 -32.84 1.66 20.72
N THR A 495 -33.04 1.54 22.04
CA THR A 495 -33.96 2.39 22.80
C THR A 495 -33.22 3.16 23.88
N PHE A 496 -33.66 4.38 24.17
CA PHE A 496 -32.98 5.24 25.14
C PHE A 496 -33.95 6.06 26.00
N ILE A 497 -33.46 6.47 27.16
CA ILE A 497 -34.13 7.41 28.06
C ILE A 497 -33.10 8.25 28.83
N ALA A 498 -33.40 9.52 29.07
CA ALA A 498 -32.52 10.41 29.83
C ALA A 498 -32.43 10.00 31.30
N THR A 499 -31.21 9.91 31.83
CA THR A 499 -30.94 9.44 33.20
C THR A 499 -30.24 10.45 34.10
N SER A 500 -29.75 11.56 33.54
CA SER A 500 -29.16 12.63 34.36
C SER A 500 -30.23 13.37 35.15
N GLU A 501 -29.87 13.83 36.34
CA GLU A 501 -30.80 14.53 37.23
C GLU A 501 -31.44 15.74 36.55
N ILE A 502 -30.62 16.52 35.82
CA ILE A 502 -31.08 17.69 35.06
C ILE A 502 -32.12 17.32 33.99
N HIS A 503 -31.92 16.22 33.26
CA HIS A 503 -32.88 15.79 32.24
C HIS A 503 -34.13 15.18 32.87
N MET A 504 -34.01 14.39 33.93
CA MET A 504 -35.17 13.83 34.63
C MET A 504 -36.07 14.93 35.20
N GLN A 505 -35.48 15.96 35.80
CA GLN A 505 -36.21 17.09 36.38
C GLN A 505 -36.79 18.03 35.31
N HIS A 506 -35.99 18.46 34.35
CA HIS A 506 -36.37 19.56 33.43
C HIS A 506 -36.90 19.08 32.07
N LYS A 507 -36.39 17.98 31.52
CA LYS A 507 -36.79 17.43 30.20
C LYS A 507 -37.96 16.46 30.33
N LEU A 508 -37.82 15.44 31.18
CA LEU A 508 -38.83 14.37 31.33
C LEU A 508 -39.92 14.71 32.35
N ARG A 509 -39.58 15.50 33.37
CA ARG A 509 -40.43 15.78 34.55
C ARG A 509 -40.91 14.48 35.21
N LYS A 510 -39.97 13.57 35.47
CA LYS A 510 -40.21 12.23 36.05
C LYS A 510 -39.28 11.96 37.22
N THR A 511 -39.73 11.10 38.14
CA THR A 511 -38.87 10.62 39.23
C THR A 511 -37.93 9.50 38.74
N PRO A 512 -36.81 9.25 39.43
CA PRO A 512 -35.89 8.15 39.09
C PRO A 512 -36.59 6.78 38.96
N GLU A 513 -37.54 6.48 39.85
CA GLU A 513 -38.27 5.20 39.87
C GLU A 513 -39.20 5.06 38.66
N GLN A 514 -39.82 6.17 38.24
CA GLN A 514 -40.64 6.18 37.02
C GLN A 514 -39.79 5.95 35.77
N VAL A 515 -38.59 6.52 35.73
CA VAL A 515 -37.64 6.34 34.61
C VAL A 515 -37.20 4.88 34.51
N VAL A 516 -36.84 4.24 35.64
CA VAL A 516 -36.49 2.81 35.70
C VAL A 516 -37.67 1.94 35.25
N ALA A 517 -38.89 2.22 35.74
CA ALA A 517 -40.08 1.45 35.37
C ALA A 517 -40.36 1.51 33.87
N ILE A 518 -40.24 2.70 33.25
CA ILE A 518 -40.41 2.89 31.80
C ILE A 518 -39.33 2.14 31.03
N ALA A 519 -38.06 2.28 31.42
CA ALA A 519 -36.95 1.60 30.76
C ALA A 519 -37.15 0.07 30.76
N ARG A 520 -37.46 -0.50 31.92
CA ARG A 520 -37.73 -1.93 32.09
C ARG A 520 -38.92 -2.40 31.26
N GLU A 521 -40.04 -1.68 31.30
CA GLU A 521 -41.25 -2.04 30.53
C GLU A 521 -40.97 -2.01 29.03
N MET A 522 -40.29 -0.98 28.55
CA MET A 522 -40.06 -0.78 27.11
C MET A 522 -39.00 -1.75 26.55
N VAL A 523 -37.95 -2.06 27.30
CA VAL A 523 -36.98 -3.11 26.91
C VAL A 523 -37.68 -4.47 26.86
N ALA A 524 -38.48 -4.82 27.89
CA ALA A 524 -39.25 -6.06 27.89
C ALA A 524 -40.26 -6.11 26.73
N TYR A 525 -40.86 -4.97 26.38
CA TYR A 525 -41.76 -4.86 25.22
C TYR A 525 -41.03 -5.11 23.91
N ALA A 526 -39.88 -4.47 23.68
CA ALA A 526 -39.06 -4.72 22.47
C ALA A 526 -38.66 -6.19 22.34
N ARG A 527 -38.32 -6.86 23.44
CA ARG A 527 -38.08 -8.31 23.49
C ARG A 527 -39.32 -9.13 23.15
N SER A 528 -40.50 -8.72 23.64
CA SER A 528 -41.78 -9.42 23.39
C SER A 528 -42.22 -9.41 21.93
N LEU A 529 -41.75 -8.45 21.13
CA LEU A 529 -41.97 -8.40 19.68
C LEU A 529 -41.18 -9.47 18.90
N GLY A 530 -40.29 -10.20 19.57
CA GLY A 530 -39.41 -11.20 18.96
C GLY A 530 -38.04 -10.67 18.56
N CYS A 531 -37.67 -9.46 19.00
CA CYS A 531 -36.34 -8.89 18.74
C CYS A 531 -35.27 -9.58 19.61
N PRO A 532 -34.28 -10.27 19.01
CA PRO A 532 -33.26 -11.00 19.77
C PRO A 532 -32.12 -10.10 20.28
N ASP A 533 -32.01 -8.86 19.79
CA ASP A 533 -30.93 -7.93 20.09
C ASP A 533 -31.50 -6.54 20.41
N VAL A 534 -31.44 -6.16 21.69
CA VAL A 534 -31.99 -4.89 22.19
C VAL A 534 -30.88 -4.14 22.90
N GLU A 535 -30.58 -2.95 22.38
CA GLU A 535 -29.61 -2.03 22.95
C GLU A 535 -30.32 -0.95 23.77
N PHE A 536 -29.82 -0.68 24.97
CA PHE A 536 -30.35 0.35 25.85
C PHE A 536 -29.31 1.42 26.16
N SER A 537 -29.71 2.69 26.04
CA SER A 537 -28.87 3.84 26.39
C SER A 537 -29.48 4.69 27.52
N PRO A 538 -28.81 4.78 28.69
CA PRO A 538 -28.99 5.89 29.62
C PRO A 538 -28.45 7.20 29.02
N GLU A 539 -29.30 7.98 28.34
CA GLU A 539 -28.89 9.28 27.76
C GLU A 539 -28.36 10.21 28.87
N ASP A 540 -27.24 10.86 28.58
CA ASP A 540 -26.45 11.70 29.50
C ASP A 540 -25.87 10.95 30.71
N ALA A 541 -25.42 9.71 30.48
CA ALA A 541 -24.79 8.85 31.49
C ALA A 541 -23.57 9.50 32.17
N GLY A 542 -22.77 10.26 31.41
CA GLY A 542 -21.56 10.93 31.91
C GLY A 542 -21.81 11.89 33.10
N ARG A 543 -23.04 12.41 33.25
CA ARG A 543 -23.45 13.33 34.34
C ARG A 543 -24.50 12.72 35.27
N SER A 544 -24.78 11.44 35.12
CA SER A 544 -25.79 10.75 35.92
C SER A 544 -25.21 10.31 37.27
N ASN A 545 -26.08 10.17 38.29
CA ASN A 545 -25.67 9.59 39.56
C ASN A 545 -25.27 8.11 39.35
N ARG A 546 -24.09 7.73 39.83
CA ARG A 546 -23.49 6.40 39.59
C ARG A 546 -24.34 5.25 40.13
N GLU A 547 -24.84 5.36 41.36
CA GLU A 547 -25.67 4.32 41.97
C GLU A 547 -27.00 4.13 41.22
N PHE A 548 -27.60 5.24 40.79
CA PHE A 548 -28.79 5.19 39.94
C PHE A 548 -28.49 4.54 38.58
N LEU A 549 -27.33 4.83 38.00
CA LEU A 549 -26.90 4.25 36.73
C LEU A 549 -26.73 2.72 36.85
N TYR A 550 -26.09 2.22 37.90
CA TYR A 550 -25.97 0.77 38.12
C TYR A 550 -27.34 0.12 38.28
N HIS A 551 -28.24 0.75 39.02
CA HIS A 551 -29.58 0.24 39.25
C HIS A 551 -30.42 0.15 37.96
N ILE A 552 -30.44 1.22 37.14
CA ILE A 552 -31.22 1.18 35.90
C ILE A 552 -30.65 0.17 34.90
N LEU A 553 -29.31 0.07 34.81
CA LEU A 553 -28.63 -0.90 33.94
C LEU A 553 -28.93 -2.34 34.36
N GLU A 554 -28.91 -2.64 35.66
CA GLU A 554 -29.31 -3.95 36.19
C GLU A 554 -30.75 -4.31 35.79
N GLU A 555 -31.69 -3.37 35.95
CA GLU A 555 -33.10 -3.63 35.66
C GLU A 555 -33.38 -3.84 34.16
N VAL A 556 -32.67 -3.14 33.27
CA VAL A 556 -32.82 -3.38 31.82
C VAL A 556 -32.13 -4.66 31.37
N ILE A 557 -31.04 -5.09 32.01
CA ILE A 557 -30.44 -6.41 31.76
C ILE A 557 -31.46 -7.50 32.11
N LYS A 558 -32.10 -7.41 33.28
CA LYS A 558 -33.17 -8.35 33.69
C LYS A 558 -34.36 -8.33 32.72
N ALA A 559 -34.67 -7.18 32.11
CA ALA A 559 -35.71 -7.05 31.10
C ALA A 559 -35.31 -7.64 29.73
N GLY A 560 -34.03 -7.94 29.51
CA GLY A 560 -33.52 -8.60 28.31
C GLY A 560 -32.69 -7.70 27.37
N ALA A 561 -32.15 -6.58 27.85
CA ALA A 561 -31.15 -5.81 27.10
C ALA A 561 -29.88 -6.66 26.87
N THR A 562 -29.40 -6.67 25.63
CA THR A 562 -28.21 -7.43 25.20
C THR A 562 -26.96 -6.56 25.09
N THR A 563 -27.15 -5.26 24.88
CA THR A 563 -26.08 -4.26 24.81
C THR A 563 -26.47 -3.03 25.63
N LEU A 564 -25.52 -2.49 26.39
CA LEU A 564 -25.68 -1.29 27.21
C LEU A 564 -24.76 -0.21 26.66
N ASN A 565 -25.32 0.81 26.02
CA ASN A 565 -24.54 1.91 25.47
C ASN A 565 -24.45 3.05 26.49
N ILE A 566 -23.22 3.48 26.79
CA ILE A 566 -22.92 4.52 27.76
C ILE A 566 -22.51 5.78 27.00
N PRO A 567 -23.43 6.76 26.85
CA PRO A 567 -23.14 7.96 26.09
C PRO A 567 -22.53 9.08 26.96
N ASP A 568 -21.44 9.69 26.46
CA ASP A 568 -21.02 11.05 26.82
C ASP A 568 -21.74 12.03 25.89
N THR A 569 -23.03 12.24 26.15
CA THR A 569 -23.96 12.99 25.29
C THR A 569 -23.55 14.45 25.07
N VAL A 570 -22.81 15.04 26.01
CA VAL A 570 -22.39 16.45 25.96
C VAL A 570 -20.91 16.59 25.60
N GLY A 571 -20.15 15.49 25.52
CA GLY A 571 -18.72 15.53 25.20
C GLY A 571 -17.88 16.26 26.25
N TYR A 572 -18.28 16.23 27.53
CA TYR A 572 -17.65 16.99 28.61
C TYR A 572 -16.65 16.17 29.42
N ASN A 573 -16.77 14.84 29.43
CA ASN A 573 -15.96 13.98 30.27
C ASN A 573 -14.50 13.95 29.77
N PHE A 574 -13.54 13.89 30.70
CA PHE A 574 -12.15 13.64 30.35
C PHE A 574 -11.89 12.13 30.10
N PRO A 575 -10.87 11.75 29.32
CA PRO A 575 -10.63 10.36 28.95
C PRO A 575 -10.50 9.41 30.16
N HIS A 576 -9.73 9.78 31.18
CA HIS A 576 -9.56 8.98 32.39
C HIS A 576 -10.84 8.90 33.24
N GLU A 577 -11.64 9.96 33.25
CA GLU A 577 -12.93 10.01 33.96
C GLU A 577 -13.93 9.07 33.28
N PHE A 578 -14.00 9.10 31.94
CA PHE A 578 -14.88 8.24 31.17
C PHE A 578 -14.43 6.76 31.23
N GLY A 579 -13.13 6.49 31.12
CA GLY A 579 -12.58 5.14 31.32
C GLY A 579 -12.90 4.59 32.71
N HIS A 580 -12.76 5.38 33.77
CA HIS A 580 -13.17 4.98 35.11
C HIS A 580 -14.68 4.74 35.22
N LEU A 581 -15.53 5.56 34.58
CA LEU A 581 -16.97 5.32 34.56
C LEU A 581 -17.31 3.94 33.96
N ILE A 582 -16.69 3.58 32.84
CA ILE A 582 -16.88 2.27 32.20
C ILE A 582 -16.39 1.13 33.12
N ALA A 583 -15.22 1.28 33.73
CA ALA A 583 -14.68 0.30 34.67
C ALA A 583 -15.59 0.13 35.90
N ASP A 584 -16.11 1.23 36.45
CA ASP A 584 -17.00 1.24 37.59
C ASP A 584 -18.36 0.58 37.26
N ILE A 585 -18.93 0.85 36.07
CA ILE A 585 -20.15 0.17 35.60
C ILE A 585 -19.92 -1.34 35.52
N LYS A 586 -18.78 -1.75 34.93
CA LYS A 586 -18.40 -3.16 34.81
C LYS A 586 -18.19 -3.85 36.15
N ALA A 587 -17.70 -3.13 37.16
CA ALA A 587 -17.44 -3.67 38.49
C ALA A 587 -18.70 -3.75 39.36
N ASN A 588 -19.62 -2.78 39.25
CA ASN A 588 -20.70 -2.59 40.22
C ASN A 588 -22.10 -2.98 39.71
N THR A 589 -22.30 -3.19 38.40
CA THR A 589 -23.63 -3.51 37.83
C THR A 589 -23.87 -5.02 37.87
N PRO A 590 -24.88 -5.53 38.61
CA PRO A 590 -25.19 -6.95 38.62
C PRO A 590 -25.71 -7.43 37.25
N GLY A 591 -25.23 -8.60 36.80
CA GLY A 591 -25.65 -9.21 35.54
C GLY A 591 -24.93 -8.67 34.30
N ILE A 592 -23.97 -7.76 34.46
CA ILE A 592 -23.21 -7.11 33.38
C ILE A 592 -22.49 -8.11 32.46
N GLU A 593 -22.15 -9.31 32.94
CA GLU A 593 -21.58 -10.40 32.15
C GLU A 593 -22.51 -10.94 31.06
N ASN A 594 -23.81 -10.64 31.16
CA ASN A 594 -24.83 -11.04 30.20
C ASN A 594 -25.14 -9.96 29.16
N ALA A 595 -24.38 -8.86 29.12
CA ALA A 595 -24.55 -7.77 28.16
C ALA A 595 -23.19 -7.23 27.67
N ILE A 596 -23.17 -6.65 26.48
CA ILE A 596 -21.99 -5.96 25.94
C ILE A 596 -22.05 -4.49 26.33
N ILE A 597 -20.96 -3.94 26.87
CA ILE A 597 -20.83 -2.49 27.09
C ILE A 597 -20.42 -1.82 25.77
N SER A 598 -21.23 -0.86 25.33
CA SER A 598 -20.99 0.05 24.21
C SER A 598 -20.65 1.45 24.73
N THR A 599 -19.84 2.20 23.98
CA THR A 599 -19.53 3.60 24.28
C THR A 599 -19.90 4.51 23.12
N HIS A 600 -20.49 5.65 23.44
CA HIS A 600 -20.89 6.67 22.48
C HIS A 600 -20.41 8.04 22.96
N CYS A 601 -19.41 8.64 22.31
CA CYS A 601 -18.79 9.88 22.78
C CYS A 601 -18.99 11.03 21.79
N GLN A 602 -19.58 12.12 22.27
CA GLN A 602 -19.69 13.38 21.53
C GLN A 602 -18.42 14.23 21.70
N ASN A 603 -18.17 15.15 20.79
CA ASN A 603 -16.87 15.78 20.59
C ASN A 603 -16.82 17.27 20.96
N ASP A 604 -17.71 17.75 21.84
CA ASP A 604 -17.80 19.17 22.20
C ASP A 604 -16.47 19.76 22.75
N LEU A 605 -15.66 18.96 23.48
CA LEU A 605 -14.32 19.35 23.95
C LEU A 605 -13.17 18.84 23.06
N GLY A 606 -13.45 18.19 21.93
CA GLY A 606 -12.43 17.60 21.07
C GLY A 606 -11.81 16.30 21.60
N LEU A 607 -12.47 15.63 22.55
CA LEU A 607 -11.95 14.46 23.27
C LEU A 607 -12.67 13.14 22.91
N ALA A 608 -13.62 13.14 21.97
CA ALA A 608 -14.47 11.98 21.69
C ALA A 608 -13.66 10.72 21.34
N THR A 609 -12.72 10.82 20.38
CA THR A 609 -11.86 9.70 19.98
C THR A 609 -11.04 9.15 21.17
N ALA A 610 -10.54 10.03 22.05
CA ALA A 610 -9.79 9.62 23.23
C ALA A 610 -10.68 8.92 24.26
N ASN A 611 -11.89 9.46 24.53
CA ASN A 611 -12.87 8.87 25.44
C ASN A 611 -13.31 7.48 24.95
N THR A 612 -13.59 7.33 23.64
CA THR A 612 -13.94 6.04 23.03
C THR A 612 -12.81 5.01 23.18
N LEU A 613 -11.55 5.40 22.99
CA LEU A 613 -10.40 4.50 23.16
C LEU A 613 -10.19 4.10 24.63
N GLU A 614 -10.30 5.04 25.57
CA GLU A 614 -10.23 4.74 27.01
C GLU A 614 -11.39 3.82 27.46
N GLY A 615 -12.59 4.00 26.90
CA GLY A 615 -13.70 3.08 27.12
C GLY A 615 -13.40 1.65 26.65
N ALA A 616 -12.75 1.50 25.49
CA ALA A 616 -12.32 0.19 24.99
C ALA A 616 -11.30 -0.48 25.92
N LEU A 617 -10.31 0.29 26.41
CA LEU A 617 -9.31 -0.17 27.38
C LEU A 617 -9.93 -0.55 28.72
N ALA A 618 -10.92 0.20 29.19
CA ALA A 618 -11.67 -0.07 30.41
C ALA A 618 -12.60 -1.31 30.31
N GLY A 619 -12.78 -1.86 29.10
CA GLY A 619 -13.46 -3.13 28.90
C GLY A 619 -14.73 -3.05 28.05
N ALA A 620 -15.06 -1.91 27.45
CA ALA A 620 -16.09 -1.86 26.42
C ALA A 620 -15.69 -2.68 25.19
N ARG A 621 -16.68 -3.31 24.54
CA ARG A 621 -16.45 -4.17 23.37
C ARG A 621 -17.35 -3.83 22.17
N GLN A 622 -18.06 -2.72 22.25
CA GLN A 622 -18.69 -2.05 21.13
C GLN A 622 -18.35 -0.57 21.20
N LEU A 623 -18.00 0.04 20.07
CA LEU A 623 -17.69 1.47 19.97
C LEU A 623 -18.58 2.10 18.91
N GLU A 624 -19.35 3.11 19.31
CA GLU A 624 -20.20 3.90 18.42
C GLU A 624 -19.44 5.07 17.85
N VAL A 625 -19.40 5.13 16.52
CA VAL A 625 -18.58 6.07 15.76
C VAL A 625 -19.32 6.54 14.51
N THR A 626 -18.82 7.59 13.89
CA THR A 626 -19.27 8.05 12.58
C THR A 626 -18.11 8.31 11.63
N ILE A 627 -18.33 8.07 10.34
CA ILE A 627 -17.41 8.49 9.28
C ILE A 627 -17.21 10.01 9.34
N ASN A 628 -15.96 10.45 9.27
CA ASN A 628 -15.57 11.87 9.35
C ASN A 628 -15.87 12.53 10.71
N GLY A 629 -16.40 11.80 11.69
CA GLY A 629 -16.81 12.34 12.99
C GLY A 629 -18.04 13.25 12.91
N ILE A 630 -18.90 13.12 11.90
CA ILE A 630 -20.13 13.92 11.79
C ILE A 630 -21.13 13.54 12.90
N GLY A 631 -21.96 14.48 13.32
CA GLY A 631 -22.93 14.30 14.41
C GLY A 631 -23.45 15.64 14.91
N GLU A 632 -24.30 15.60 15.94
CA GLU A 632 -24.78 16.83 16.58
C GLU A 632 -23.63 17.75 17.03
N ARG A 633 -23.82 19.07 16.87
CA ARG A 633 -22.89 20.12 17.36
C ARG A 633 -21.46 19.95 16.83
N ALA A 634 -20.55 19.41 17.65
CA ALA A 634 -19.14 19.17 17.32
C ALA A 634 -18.89 17.77 16.76
N GLY A 635 -19.93 16.93 16.71
CA GLY A 635 -19.90 15.60 16.11
C GLY A 635 -19.52 14.48 17.08
N ASN A 636 -19.40 13.29 16.53
CA ASN A 636 -19.10 12.06 17.27
C ASN A 636 -17.63 11.66 17.18
N ALA A 637 -17.25 10.65 17.96
CA ALA A 637 -16.01 9.93 17.77
C ALA A 637 -15.87 9.42 16.32
N SER A 638 -14.72 9.70 15.72
CA SER A 638 -14.50 9.45 14.30
C SER A 638 -14.04 8.02 14.04
N LEU A 639 -14.74 7.32 13.12
CA LEU A 639 -14.48 5.92 12.80
C LEU A 639 -13.04 5.71 12.33
N GLU A 640 -12.57 6.53 11.39
CA GLU A 640 -11.24 6.39 10.83
C GLU A 640 -10.13 6.61 11.86
N GLU A 641 -10.35 7.49 12.85
CA GLU A 641 -9.38 7.76 13.91
C GLU A 641 -9.32 6.61 14.91
N VAL A 642 -10.46 6.16 15.42
CA VAL A 642 -10.56 5.06 16.40
C VAL A 642 -10.01 3.77 15.81
N VAL A 643 -10.43 3.40 14.60
CA VAL A 643 -10.01 2.16 13.95
C VAL A 643 -8.52 2.17 13.64
N MET A 644 -7.99 3.28 13.12
CA MET A 644 -6.56 3.36 12.81
C MET A 644 -5.71 3.43 14.07
N ALA A 645 -6.18 4.04 15.16
CA ALA A 645 -5.49 4.01 16.44
C ALA A 645 -5.35 2.57 16.97
N ILE A 646 -6.45 1.79 16.98
CA ILE A 646 -6.45 0.37 17.38
C ILE A 646 -5.49 -0.43 16.47
N LYS A 647 -5.56 -0.24 15.15
CA LYS A 647 -4.72 -0.95 14.19
C LYS A 647 -3.22 -0.62 14.32
N CYS A 648 -2.87 0.64 14.60
CA CYS A 648 -1.48 1.09 14.66
C CYS A 648 -0.82 0.81 16.01
N ARG A 649 -1.59 0.79 17.11
CA ARG A 649 -1.07 0.71 18.49
C ARG A 649 -1.50 -0.56 19.22
N LYS A 650 -1.67 -1.68 18.49
CA LYS A 650 -2.07 -2.99 19.04
C LYS A 650 -1.35 -3.38 20.35
N GLU A 651 -0.04 -3.12 20.44
CA GLU A 651 0.78 -3.47 21.62
C GLU A 651 0.40 -2.70 22.89
N LEU A 652 -0.15 -1.48 22.76
CA LEU A 652 -0.57 -0.64 23.90
C LEU A 652 -2.06 -0.72 24.21
N ILE A 653 -2.83 -1.31 23.29
CA ILE A 653 -4.28 -1.48 23.44
C ILE A 653 -4.56 -2.97 23.66
N ASP A 654 -3.75 -3.64 24.48
CA ASP A 654 -3.91 -5.03 24.92
C ASP A 654 -4.26 -6.04 23.81
N GLY A 655 -3.76 -5.83 22.59
CA GLY A 655 -4.04 -6.69 21.44
C GLY A 655 -5.48 -6.61 20.90
N LEU A 656 -6.24 -5.55 21.21
CA LEU A 656 -7.55 -5.29 20.64
C LEU A 656 -7.49 -5.16 19.12
N TYR A 657 -8.53 -5.62 18.44
CA TYR A 657 -8.65 -5.53 16.97
C TYR A 657 -10.10 -5.40 16.54
N THR A 658 -10.30 -4.94 15.29
CA THR A 658 -11.62 -4.74 14.67
C THR A 658 -11.72 -5.47 13.34
N GLY A 659 -12.94 -5.69 12.85
CA GLY A 659 -13.21 -6.31 11.55
C GLY A 659 -13.16 -5.34 10.37
N ILE A 660 -12.73 -4.09 10.58
CA ILE A 660 -12.79 -3.03 9.56
C ILE A 660 -11.69 -3.22 8.51
N ASN A 661 -12.10 -3.21 7.24
CA ASN A 661 -11.19 -3.16 6.11
C ASN A 661 -10.76 -1.70 5.86
N SER A 662 -9.62 -1.30 6.42
CA SER A 662 -9.14 0.07 6.34
C SER A 662 -8.96 0.61 4.91
N GLN A 663 -8.78 -0.27 3.90
CA GLN A 663 -8.69 0.12 2.49
C GLN A 663 -9.95 0.84 1.96
N HIS A 664 -11.10 0.66 2.61
CA HIS A 664 -12.32 1.33 2.22
C HIS A 664 -12.56 2.68 2.92
N ILE A 665 -11.69 3.11 3.85
CA ILE A 665 -11.86 4.34 4.63
C ILE A 665 -11.94 5.57 3.71
N THR A 666 -10.97 5.75 2.82
CA THR A 666 -10.92 6.95 1.94
C THR A 666 -12.15 7.06 1.05
N LEU A 667 -12.58 5.95 0.46
CA LEU A 667 -13.75 5.92 -0.42
C LEU A 667 -15.02 6.25 0.35
N THR A 668 -15.17 5.68 1.56
CA THR A 668 -16.34 5.90 2.41
C THR A 668 -16.39 7.36 2.89
N SER A 669 -15.26 7.94 3.29
CA SER A 669 -15.14 9.34 3.69
C SER A 669 -15.59 10.30 2.59
N LYS A 670 -15.15 10.08 1.34
CA LYS A 670 -15.55 10.88 0.18
C LYS A 670 -17.04 10.75 -0.13
N MET A 671 -17.55 9.52 -0.12
CA MET A 671 -18.97 9.25 -0.36
C MET A 671 -19.87 9.94 0.67
N VAL A 672 -19.48 9.92 1.95
CA VAL A 672 -20.20 10.64 3.01
C VAL A 672 -20.10 12.15 2.80
N GLN A 673 -18.94 12.70 2.43
CA GLN A 673 -18.80 14.12 2.10
C GLN A 673 -19.72 14.53 0.92
N GLU A 674 -19.82 13.72 -0.12
CA GLU A 674 -20.66 13.98 -1.29
C GLU A 674 -22.14 13.97 -0.94
N HIS A 675 -22.62 12.95 -0.21
CA HIS A 675 -24.04 12.79 0.12
C HIS A 675 -24.51 13.64 1.31
N SER A 676 -23.64 13.96 2.26
CA SER A 676 -23.98 14.88 3.36
C SER A 676 -23.79 16.35 2.99
N GLY A 677 -23.07 16.66 1.91
CA GLY A 677 -22.66 18.03 1.59
C GLY A 677 -21.63 18.64 2.56
N LEU A 678 -21.28 17.95 3.65
CA LEU A 678 -20.31 18.42 4.63
C LEU A 678 -18.88 18.18 4.16
N HIS A 679 -18.13 19.25 4.00
CA HIS A 679 -16.75 19.20 3.53
C HIS A 679 -15.82 18.77 4.66
N VAL A 680 -14.93 17.81 4.39
CA VAL A 680 -13.92 17.37 5.36
C VAL A 680 -12.87 18.48 5.52
N GLN A 681 -12.57 18.83 6.78
CA GLN A 681 -11.52 19.79 7.06
C GLN A 681 -10.16 19.30 6.51
N PRO A 682 -9.34 20.16 5.86
CA PRO A 682 -8.09 19.71 5.25
C PRO A 682 -7.13 19.01 6.22
N HIS A 683 -7.13 19.38 7.50
CA HIS A 683 -6.28 18.82 8.54
C HIS A 683 -6.93 17.70 9.37
N LYS A 684 -8.09 17.16 8.93
CA LYS A 684 -8.74 16.03 9.62
C LYS A 684 -7.76 14.87 9.70
N ALA A 685 -7.63 14.26 10.88
CA ALA A 685 -6.75 13.11 11.02
C ALA A 685 -7.20 11.99 10.08
N ILE A 686 -6.22 11.27 9.52
CA ILE A 686 -6.38 10.16 8.59
C ILE A 686 -6.94 10.55 7.21
N VAL A 687 -8.08 11.22 7.11
CA VAL A 687 -8.78 11.44 5.83
C VAL A 687 -8.65 12.87 5.27
N GLY A 688 -8.09 13.80 6.03
CA GLY A 688 -7.90 15.18 5.58
C GLY A 688 -6.94 15.28 4.40
N ALA A 689 -7.21 16.20 3.47
CA ALA A 689 -6.37 16.43 2.28
C ALA A 689 -4.89 16.72 2.62
N ASN A 690 -4.62 17.31 3.79
CA ASN A 690 -3.29 17.63 4.29
C ASN A 690 -2.72 16.56 5.23
N ALA A 691 -3.46 15.51 5.59
CA ALA A 691 -3.04 14.50 6.58
C ALA A 691 -1.77 13.75 6.17
N PHE A 692 -1.55 13.60 4.85
CA PHE A 692 -0.34 13.00 4.29
C PHE A 692 0.43 13.93 3.35
N ALA A 693 0.18 15.24 3.44
CA ALA A 693 0.87 16.24 2.64
C ALA A 693 2.00 16.87 3.44
N HIS A 694 3.18 17.02 2.83
CA HIS A 694 4.34 17.66 3.45
C HIS A 694 4.71 18.89 2.63
N GLU A 695 4.82 20.07 3.26
CA GLU A 695 5.20 21.34 2.60
C GLU A 695 6.59 21.84 3.05
N SER A 696 7.01 21.52 4.28
CA SER A 696 8.19 22.15 4.87
C SER A 696 9.49 21.63 4.25
N GLY A 697 10.36 22.56 3.87
CA GLY A 697 11.70 22.25 3.39
C GLY A 697 12.52 21.41 4.36
N ILE A 698 12.28 21.41 5.68
CA ILE A 698 13.03 20.59 6.66
C ILE A 698 12.53 19.14 6.70
N HIS A 699 11.21 18.93 6.54
CA HIS A 699 10.63 17.58 6.42
C HIS A 699 10.86 17.01 5.00
N GLN A 700 11.00 17.88 3.99
CA GLN A 700 11.37 17.54 2.61
C GLN A 700 12.89 17.51 2.35
N GLY A 701 13.72 18.14 3.19
CA GLY A 701 15.15 18.39 2.95
C GLY A 701 15.80 19.32 4.00
N CYS A 702 16.15 18.80 5.17
CA CYS A 702 16.86 19.60 6.17
C CYS A 702 18.21 20.13 5.63
N SER A 703 18.40 21.44 5.78
CA SER A 703 19.50 22.25 5.24
C SER A 703 20.84 21.91 5.92
N VAL A 704 21.91 21.83 5.10
CA VAL A 704 23.35 21.85 5.41
C VAL A 704 23.77 21.16 6.72
N THR A 705 24.19 19.89 6.62
CA THR A 705 24.71 18.92 7.63
C THR A 705 23.80 17.78 8.11
N LEU A 706 22.52 17.72 7.71
CA LEU A 706 21.68 16.53 7.94
C LEU A 706 20.85 16.21 6.69
N GLN A 707 21.49 15.53 5.72
CA GLN A 707 20.87 15.14 4.46
C GLN A 707 19.93 13.93 4.62
N ASP A 708 18.65 14.15 4.25
CA ASP A 708 17.66 13.19 3.73
C ASP A 708 16.91 12.27 4.73
N GLY A 709 15.79 12.74 5.30
CA GLY A 709 14.87 11.91 6.11
C GLY A 709 13.82 11.15 5.29
N MET A 710 12.88 11.87 4.66
CA MET A 710 11.75 11.26 3.94
C MET A 710 12.15 10.55 2.63
N LEU A 711 13.14 11.09 1.91
CA LEU A 711 13.64 10.52 0.65
C LEU A 711 14.48 9.23 0.85
N LYS A 712 14.96 8.96 2.08
CA LYS A 712 15.71 7.74 2.44
C LYS A 712 14.83 6.66 3.06
N TYR A 713 13.83 7.01 3.88
CA TYR A 713 12.93 6.06 4.54
C TYR A 713 11.55 6.69 4.82
N LYS A 714 10.49 6.15 4.21
CA LYS A 714 9.11 6.68 4.32
C LYS A 714 8.59 6.70 5.76
N GLY A 715 8.93 5.69 6.57
CA GLY A 715 8.50 5.58 7.97
C GLY A 715 9.13 6.58 8.95
N THR A 716 9.88 7.58 8.47
CA THR A 716 10.49 8.60 9.35
C THR A 716 9.45 9.60 9.88
N TYR A 717 8.46 9.96 9.08
CA TYR A 717 7.38 10.89 9.45
C TYR A 717 5.98 10.37 9.13
N GLU A 718 5.85 9.32 8.30
CA GLU A 718 4.57 8.69 8.00
C GLU A 718 4.42 7.41 8.83
N ILE A 719 3.67 7.50 9.94
CA ILE A 719 3.34 6.35 10.80
C ILE A 719 2.30 5.41 10.17
N ILE A 720 1.56 5.91 9.17
CA ILE A 720 0.51 5.22 8.41
C ILE A 720 0.80 5.46 6.93
N SER A 721 0.75 4.41 6.11
CA SER A 721 0.84 4.56 4.66
C SER A 721 -0.51 5.04 4.11
N PRO A 722 -0.55 5.97 3.14
CA PRO A 722 -1.77 6.30 2.40
C PRO A 722 -2.46 5.06 1.82
N ASP A 723 -1.66 4.09 1.38
CA ASP A 723 -2.17 2.83 0.85
C ASP A 723 -2.93 2.06 1.93
N ASP A 724 -2.60 2.18 3.23
CA ASP A 724 -3.30 1.46 4.30
C ASP A 724 -4.77 1.86 4.43
N ILE A 725 -5.12 3.06 3.98
CA ILE A 725 -6.49 3.61 4.02
C ILE A 725 -7.18 3.66 2.65
N GLY A 726 -6.54 3.06 1.63
CA GLY A 726 -7.02 3.06 0.24
C GLY A 726 -6.91 4.42 -0.45
N LEU A 727 -6.00 5.29 -0.01
CA LEU A 727 -5.75 6.58 -0.65
C LEU A 727 -4.74 6.40 -1.79
N THR A 728 -5.24 6.21 -3.02
CA THR A 728 -4.41 6.19 -4.22
C THR A 728 -3.90 7.60 -4.52
N ARG A 729 -2.60 7.83 -4.35
CA ARG A 729 -1.97 9.11 -4.71
C ARG A 729 -1.83 9.24 -6.24
N ALA A 730 -2.02 10.45 -6.77
CA ALA A 730 -1.63 10.77 -8.13
C ALA A 730 -0.08 10.79 -8.29
N ASN A 731 0.65 11.20 -7.25
CA ASN A 731 2.12 11.29 -7.22
C ASN A 731 2.71 10.55 -6.01
N GLU A 732 3.82 9.82 -6.20
CA GLU A 732 4.40 8.86 -5.23
C GLU A 732 4.84 9.48 -3.87
N PHE A 733 4.98 10.82 -3.78
CA PHE A 733 5.59 11.53 -2.64
C PHE A 733 4.69 12.53 -1.89
N GLY A 734 3.48 12.85 -2.35
CA GLY A 734 2.59 13.79 -1.64
C GLY A 734 3.19 15.20 -1.43
N ILE A 735 4.18 15.59 -2.24
CA ILE A 735 4.88 16.87 -2.11
C ILE A 735 3.96 17.99 -2.57
N VAL A 736 3.65 18.92 -1.66
CA VAL A 736 2.97 20.17 -1.98
C VAL A 736 4.04 21.26 -2.10
N LEU A 737 4.02 21.98 -3.22
CA LEU A 737 4.93 23.07 -3.49
C LEU A 737 4.34 24.40 -3.01
N GLY A 738 5.07 25.08 -2.14
CA GLY A 738 4.69 26.34 -1.51
C GLY A 738 5.92 27.16 -1.08
N LYS A 739 5.70 28.24 -0.32
CA LYS A 739 6.77 29.20 0.05
C LYS A 739 7.97 28.53 0.73
N LEU A 740 7.71 27.46 1.49
CA LEU A 740 8.70 26.74 2.29
C LEU A 740 9.40 25.60 1.53
N SER A 741 9.03 25.33 0.28
CA SER A 741 9.62 24.25 -0.50
C SER A 741 11.10 24.54 -0.83
N GLY A 742 11.93 23.53 -0.60
CA GLY A 742 13.37 23.61 -0.86
C GLY A 742 13.72 23.41 -2.33
N ARG A 743 14.94 23.82 -2.72
CA ARG A 743 15.47 23.68 -4.10
C ARG A 743 15.29 22.27 -4.66
N HIS A 744 15.56 21.24 -3.85
CA HIS A 744 15.48 19.85 -4.31
C HIS A 744 14.05 19.39 -4.58
N ALA A 745 13.06 19.84 -3.80
CA ALA A 745 11.65 19.50 -4.02
C ALA A 745 11.15 20.11 -5.34
N VAL A 746 11.50 21.37 -5.58
CA VAL A 746 11.18 22.08 -6.83
C VAL A 746 11.88 21.43 -8.02
N ARG A 747 13.17 21.06 -7.89
CA ARG A 747 13.93 20.39 -8.95
C ARG A 747 13.42 18.98 -9.26
N SER A 748 13.06 18.22 -8.23
CA SER A 748 12.47 16.88 -8.41
C SER A 748 11.14 16.96 -9.13
N LYS A 749 10.32 17.97 -8.81
CA LYS A 749 9.04 18.19 -9.50
C LYS A 749 9.22 18.64 -10.94
N LEU A 750 10.24 19.45 -11.25
CA LEU A 750 10.57 19.82 -12.63
C LEU A 750 11.00 18.61 -13.47
N VAL A 751 11.80 17.71 -12.90
CA VAL A 751 12.18 16.44 -13.54
C VAL A 751 10.96 15.52 -13.72
N GLU A 752 10.06 15.47 -12.73
CA GLU A 752 8.79 14.73 -12.81
C GLU A 752 7.89 15.25 -13.94
N LEU A 753 7.83 16.57 -14.13
CA LEU A 753 7.13 17.24 -15.23
C LEU A 753 7.87 17.11 -16.58
N GLY A 754 9.03 16.46 -16.61
CA GLY A 754 9.80 16.19 -17.82
C GLY A 754 10.72 17.34 -18.29
N TYR A 755 11.00 18.31 -17.43
CA TYR A 755 11.90 19.43 -17.71
C TYR A 755 13.30 19.15 -17.15
N GLU A 756 14.29 19.03 -18.03
CA GLU A 756 15.70 19.08 -17.67
C GLU A 756 16.21 20.52 -17.85
N ILE A 757 16.62 21.15 -16.75
CA ILE A 757 17.09 22.54 -16.72
C ILE A 757 18.51 22.59 -16.17
N SER A 758 19.36 23.43 -16.73
CA SER A 758 20.72 23.62 -16.25
C SER A 758 20.73 24.29 -14.86
N ASP A 759 21.84 24.17 -14.12
CA ASP A 759 21.95 24.77 -12.79
C ASP A 759 21.77 26.30 -12.80
N LYS A 760 22.11 26.95 -13.91
CA LYS A 760 22.00 28.39 -14.06
C LYS A 760 20.55 28.84 -14.30
N GLU A 761 19.85 28.15 -15.20
CA GLU A 761 18.42 28.38 -15.47
C GLU A 761 17.56 28.02 -14.24
N PHE A 762 17.95 26.98 -13.50
CA PHE A 762 17.26 26.58 -12.29
C PHE A 762 17.28 27.66 -11.20
N GLU A 763 18.38 28.38 -11.00
CA GLU A 763 18.42 29.45 -10.00
C GLU A 763 17.56 30.66 -10.38
N ASP A 764 17.52 31.03 -11.67
CA ASP A 764 16.66 32.10 -12.18
C ASP A 764 15.16 31.71 -12.11
N PHE A 765 14.84 30.45 -12.40
CA PHE A 765 13.52 29.88 -12.18
C PHE A 765 13.15 29.85 -10.69
N PHE A 766 14.05 29.38 -9.81
CA PHE A 766 13.78 29.22 -8.38
C PHE A 766 13.52 30.57 -7.69
N LYS A 767 14.18 31.64 -8.14
CA LYS A 767 13.92 33.00 -7.66
C LYS A 767 12.50 33.46 -7.99
N ARG A 768 12.03 33.25 -9.23
CA ARG A 768 10.65 33.58 -9.65
C ARG A 768 9.61 32.69 -8.99
N TYR A 769 9.91 31.40 -8.85
CA TYR A 769 9.10 30.47 -8.08
C TYR A 769 8.89 30.97 -6.64
N LYS A 770 9.94 31.48 -5.98
CA LYS A 770 9.84 32.07 -4.64
C LYS A 770 8.91 33.29 -4.62
N GLU A 771 9.00 34.17 -5.61
CA GLU A 771 8.12 35.35 -5.72
C GLU A 771 6.65 34.96 -5.92
N VAL A 772 6.37 33.92 -6.71
CA VAL A 772 5.00 33.40 -6.90
C VAL A 772 4.52 32.69 -5.65
N ALA A 773 5.36 31.88 -5.01
CA ALA A 773 5.06 31.18 -3.77
C ALA A 773 4.90 32.13 -2.56
N GLU A 774 5.41 33.37 -2.64
CA GLU A 774 5.13 34.42 -1.66
C GLU A 774 3.75 35.05 -1.82
N LYS A 775 3.24 35.11 -3.06
CA LYS A 775 1.92 35.69 -3.38
C LYS A 775 0.80 34.65 -3.36
N LYS A 776 1.12 33.39 -3.61
CA LYS A 776 0.16 32.27 -3.73
C LYS A 776 0.42 31.23 -2.65
N LYS A 777 -0.63 30.81 -1.94
CA LYS A 777 -0.53 29.83 -0.84
C LYS A 777 -0.08 28.43 -1.31
N ARG A 778 -0.40 28.04 -2.55
CA ARG A 778 0.00 26.78 -3.18
C ARG A 778 0.36 27.04 -4.63
N VAL A 779 1.49 26.49 -5.06
CA VAL A 779 1.94 26.54 -6.45
C VAL A 779 1.55 25.23 -7.11
N THR A 780 0.71 25.29 -8.14
CA THR A 780 0.25 24.11 -8.89
C THR A 780 1.22 23.75 -10.01
N ASP A 781 1.04 22.57 -10.60
CA ASP A 781 1.88 22.10 -11.70
C ASP A 781 1.77 23.06 -12.91
N GLU A 782 0.57 23.62 -13.14
CA GLU A 782 0.34 24.62 -14.17
C GLU A 782 1.02 25.97 -13.89
N ASP A 783 1.17 26.36 -12.61
CA ASP A 783 1.93 27.57 -12.26
C ASP A 783 3.42 27.37 -12.53
N ILE A 784 3.93 26.15 -12.32
CA ILE A 784 5.33 25.79 -12.62
C ILE A 784 5.56 25.80 -14.13
N GLU A 785 4.66 25.21 -14.90
CA GLU A 785 4.70 25.27 -16.36
C GLU A 785 4.59 26.70 -16.88
N ALA A 786 3.77 27.55 -16.25
CA ALA A 786 3.67 28.96 -16.59
C ALA A 786 4.97 29.71 -16.30
N LEU A 787 5.59 29.49 -15.15
CA LEU A 787 6.88 30.07 -14.77
C LEU A 787 8.04 29.64 -15.68
N LEU A 788 8.00 28.39 -16.17
CA LEU A 788 8.92 27.90 -17.20
C LEU A 788 8.65 28.53 -18.56
N SER A 789 7.37 28.73 -18.90
CA SER A 789 6.97 29.38 -20.16
C SER A 789 7.32 30.87 -20.20
N ASP A 790 7.38 31.54 -19.04
CA ASP A 790 7.82 32.94 -18.91
C ASP A 790 9.31 33.14 -19.24
N GLU A 791 10.12 32.06 -19.28
CA GLU A 791 11.50 32.11 -19.76
C GLU A 791 11.57 32.19 -21.30
N ILE A 792 10.47 31.93 -22.02
CA ILE A 792 10.45 31.83 -23.50
C ILE A 792 9.34 32.68 -24.16
N PHE A 793 8.23 33.03 -23.49
CA PHE A 793 7.12 33.77 -24.11
C PHE A 793 6.43 34.76 -23.17
N GLN A 794 6.78 36.04 -23.28
CA GLN A 794 5.81 37.10 -22.96
C GLN A 794 4.76 37.12 -24.09
N PRO A 795 3.47 36.84 -23.84
CA PRO A 795 2.47 36.87 -24.89
C PRO A 795 2.32 38.31 -25.39
N LYS A 796 2.76 38.56 -26.62
CA LYS A 796 2.45 39.78 -27.34
C LYS A 796 0.92 39.87 -27.41
N VAL A 797 0.31 40.98 -27.00
CA VAL A 797 -1.14 41.17 -27.13
C VAL A 797 -1.43 41.30 -28.63
N ILE A 798 -2.05 40.28 -29.23
CA ILE A 798 -2.36 40.22 -30.67
C ILE A 798 -3.74 40.84 -30.91
N TRP A 799 -4.71 40.51 -30.05
CA TRP A 799 -6.07 41.05 -30.08
C TRP A 799 -6.39 41.71 -28.74
N SER A 800 -6.96 42.92 -28.77
CA SER A 800 -7.46 43.60 -27.58
C SER A 800 -8.95 43.88 -27.69
N LEU A 801 -9.64 43.87 -26.54
CA LEU A 801 -11.07 44.16 -26.47
C LEU A 801 -11.28 45.67 -26.46
N ALA A 802 -11.99 46.19 -27.47
CA ALA A 802 -12.42 47.59 -27.48
C ALA A 802 -13.79 47.76 -26.82
N ASP A 803 -14.78 46.96 -27.23
CA ASP A 803 -16.15 47.09 -26.73
C ASP A 803 -16.94 45.78 -26.80
N VAL A 804 -17.89 45.57 -25.89
CA VAL A 804 -18.84 44.45 -25.87
C VAL A 804 -20.21 44.97 -25.44
N GLN A 805 -21.22 44.65 -26.24
CA GLN A 805 -22.62 44.85 -25.90
C GLN A 805 -23.37 43.52 -25.97
N ALA A 806 -24.11 43.16 -24.93
CA ALA A 806 -24.93 41.95 -24.92
C ALA A 806 -26.38 42.26 -24.53
N THR A 807 -27.32 41.62 -25.22
CA THR A 807 -28.75 41.65 -24.93
C THR A 807 -29.21 40.24 -24.59
N CYS A 808 -29.81 40.03 -23.42
CA CYS A 808 -30.25 38.71 -22.98
C CYS A 808 -31.64 38.75 -22.33
N GLY A 809 -32.30 37.60 -22.28
CA GLY A 809 -33.64 37.42 -21.72
C GLY A 809 -34.05 35.94 -21.72
N THR A 810 -35.19 35.62 -21.09
CA THR A 810 -35.68 34.23 -20.92
C THR A 810 -36.18 33.56 -22.21
N LEU A 811 -36.22 34.30 -23.31
CA LEU A 811 -36.70 33.83 -24.63
C LEU A 811 -35.65 33.02 -25.43
N GLY A 812 -34.46 32.75 -24.87
CA GLY A 812 -33.47 31.85 -25.47
C GLY A 812 -32.70 32.40 -26.68
N LEU A 813 -32.84 33.68 -27.00
CA LEU A 813 -32.18 34.37 -28.13
C LEU A 813 -31.25 35.47 -27.61
N SER A 814 -30.21 35.11 -26.86
CA SER A 814 -29.24 36.12 -26.40
C SER A 814 -28.33 36.54 -27.56
N THR A 815 -28.14 37.84 -27.75
CA THR A 815 -27.30 38.41 -28.81
C THR A 815 -26.15 39.20 -28.20
N ALA A 816 -24.98 39.16 -28.84
CA ALA A 816 -23.84 39.96 -28.42
C ALA A 816 -23.09 40.51 -29.63
N THR A 817 -22.74 41.80 -29.54
CA THR A 817 -21.89 42.51 -30.48
C THR A 817 -20.55 42.76 -29.81
N VAL A 818 -19.46 42.31 -30.43
CA VAL A 818 -18.10 42.44 -29.90
C VAL A 818 -17.25 43.21 -30.90
N LYS A 819 -16.46 44.17 -30.39
CA LYS A 819 -15.47 44.94 -31.13
C LYS A 819 -14.07 44.62 -30.61
N LEU A 820 -13.20 44.13 -31.48
CA LEU A 820 -11.80 43.84 -31.18
C LEU A 820 -10.87 44.72 -32.02
N ILE A 821 -9.70 45.05 -31.47
CA ILE A 821 -8.60 45.68 -32.21
C ILE A 821 -7.59 44.60 -32.58
N GLY A 822 -7.29 44.50 -33.87
CA GLY A 822 -6.35 43.52 -34.43
C GLY A 822 -4.88 43.91 -34.30
N PRO A 823 -3.96 43.01 -34.70
CA PRO A 823 -2.52 43.25 -34.68
C PRO A 823 -2.06 44.32 -35.68
N ASP A 824 -2.90 44.63 -36.67
CA ASP A 824 -2.79 45.72 -37.65
C ASP A 824 -3.29 47.07 -37.11
N GLY A 825 -3.90 47.10 -35.92
CA GLY A 825 -4.55 48.27 -35.34
C GLY A 825 -5.95 48.55 -35.90
N GLU A 826 -6.51 47.67 -36.74
CA GLU A 826 -7.86 47.83 -37.29
C GLU A 826 -8.93 47.35 -36.31
N GLU A 827 -10.05 48.07 -36.23
CA GLU A 827 -11.23 47.65 -35.46
C GLU A 827 -12.08 46.67 -36.27
N LYS A 828 -12.36 45.50 -35.69
CA LYS A 828 -13.25 44.49 -36.26
C LYS A 828 -14.45 44.27 -35.36
N ILE A 829 -15.64 44.25 -35.95
CA ILE A 829 -16.91 44.12 -35.24
C ILE A 829 -17.65 42.89 -35.76
N ALA A 830 -18.17 42.07 -34.86
CA ALA A 830 -19.05 40.96 -35.19
C ALA A 830 -20.22 40.88 -34.21
N CYS A 831 -21.32 40.28 -34.67
CA CYS A 831 -22.50 40.03 -33.86
C CYS A 831 -22.93 38.58 -34.03
N SER A 832 -23.29 37.94 -32.93
CA SER A 832 -23.72 36.54 -32.94
C SER A 832 -24.86 36.28 -31.93
N VAL A 833 -25.54 35.15 -32.14
CA VAL A 833 -26.62 34.65 -31.29
C VAL A 833 -26.13 33.40 -30.55
N GLY A 834 -26.41 33.34 -29.26
CA GLY A 834 -26.02 32.26 -28.39
C GLY A 834 -27.13 31.82 -27.44
N THR A 835 -26.89 30.68 -26.81
CA THR A 835 -27.74 30.13 -25.74
C THR A 835 -27.77 31.03 -24.49
N GLY A 836 -26.74 31.85 -24.31
CA GLY A 836 -26.64 32.90 -23.30
C GLY A 836 -25.72 34.05 -23.76
N PRO A 837 -25.63 35.15 -22.99
CA PRO A 837 -24.86 36.33 -23.38
C PRO A 837 -23.36 36.06 -23.52
N VAL A 838 -22.80 35.16 -22.70
CA VAL A 838 -21.39 34.75 -22.79
C VAL A 838 -21.13 33.91 -24.05
N ASP A 839 -22.01 32.93 -24.34
CA ASP A 839 -21.92 32.10 -25.55
C ASP A 839 -22.05 32.94 -26.82
N ALA A 840 -22.99 33.90 -26.84
CA ALA A 840 -23.15 34.84 -27.95
C ALA A 840 -21.88 35.69 -28.16
N ALA A 841 -21.27 36.17 -27.07
CA ALA A 841 -20.05 36.97 -27.15
C ALA A 841 -18.84 36.15 -27.61
N TYR A 842 -18.71 34.89 -27.18
CA TYR A 842 -17.63 34.01 -27.64
C TYR A 842 -17.76 33.68 -29.12
N LYS A 843 -18.96 33.38 -29.60
CA LYS A 843 -19.20 33.17 -31.03
C LYS A 843 -18.90 34.41 -31.87
N ALA A 844 -19.18 35.61 -31.37
CA ALA A 844 -18.80 36.86 -32.03
C ALA A 844 -17.28 37.04 -32.07
N VAL A 845 -16.57 36.72 -30.98
CA VAL A 845 -15.09 36.70 -30.95
C VAL A 845 -14.52 35.70 -31.96
N ASP A 846 -15.09 34.49 -32.02
CA ASP A 846 -14.66 33.43 -32.93
C ASP A 846 -14.86 33.82 -34.40
N GLN A 847 -15.93 34.56 -34.74
CA GLN A 847 -16.15 35.10 -36.08
C GLN A 847 -15.09 36.12 -36.50
N ILE A 848 -14.56 36.90 -35.55
CA ILE A 848 -13.51 37.91 -35.80
C ILE A 848 -12.14 37.25 -35.93
N ILE A 849 -11.79 36.37 -34.99
CA ILE A 849 -10.46 35.78 -34.89
C ILE A 849 -10.29 34.62 -35.88
N GLN A 850 -11.37 33.93 -36.25
CA GLN A 850 -11.41 32.83 -37.22
C GLN A 850 -10.42 31.70 -36.92
N ILE A 851 -10.20 31.38 -35.64
CA ILE A 851 -9.39 30.25 -35.22
C ILE A 851 -10.29 29.18 -34.60
N PRO A 852 -10.25 27.93 -35.12
CA PRO A 852 -11.01 26.83 -34.55
C PRO A 852 -10.61 26.56 -33.10
N THR A 853 -11.55 26.77 -32.17
CA THR A 853 -11.32 26.61 -30.74
C THR A 853 -12.46 25.89 -30.05
N VAL A 854 -12.11 25.13 -29.01
CA VAL A 854 -13.06 24.42 -28.16
C VAL A 854 -12.84 24.86 -26.72
N LEU A 855 -13.89 25.41 -26.11
CA LEU A 855 -13.94 25.74 -24.69
C LEU A 855 -14.00 24.45 -23.86
N ARG A 856 -13.04 24.25 -22.94
CA ARG A 856 -12.96 23.06 -22.08
C ARG A 856 -13.42 23.33 -20.66
N GLU A 857 -13.03 24.46 -20.11
CA GLU A 857 -13.35 24.84 -18.74
C GLU A 857 -13.78 26.30 -18.72
N TYR A 858 -14.85 26.58 -17.96
CA TYR A 858 -15.33 27.92 -17.65
C TYR A 858 -15.62 27.96 -16.14
N GLY A 859 -14.99 28.87 -15.43
CA GLY A 859 -15.20 29.08 -14.00
C GLY A 859 -15.27 30.56 -13.67
N MET A 860 -16.24 30.96 -12.84
CA MET A 860 -16.43 32.34 -12.42
C MET A 860 -16.53 32.41 -10.89
N THR A 861 -15.82 33.35 -10.28
CA THR A 861 -15.84 33.62 -8.84
C THR A 861 -15.96 35.12 -8.58
N SER A 862 -16.77 35.52 -7.60
CA SER A 862 -16.77 36.90 -7.10
C SER A 862 -15.56 37.14 -6.19
N VAL A 863 -14.94 38.30 -6.31
CA VAL A 863 -13.77 38.70 -5.49
C VAL A 863 -14.20 39.50 -4.26
N THR A 864 -15.32 40.22 -4.35
CA THR A 864 -15.84 41.11 -3.30
C THR A 864 -17.33 40.83 -3.07
N GLU A 865 -17.83 41.22 -1.91
CA GLU A 865 -19.26 41.14 -1.55
C GLU A 865 -19.99 42.45 -1.92
N GLY A 866 -21.29 42.36 -2.23
CA GLY A 866 -22.13 43.51 -2.57
C GLY A 866 -22.51 43.60 -4.05
N ILE A 867 -23.36 44.57 -4.40
CA ILE A 867 -23.87 44.77 -5.77
C ILE A 867 -22.78 45.21 -6.76
N ASP A 868 -21.68 45.79 -6.26
CA ASP A 868 -20.52 46.25 -7.04
C ASP A 868 -19.39 45.20 -7.08
N ALA A 869 -19.74 43.92 -6.87
CA ALA A 869 -18.77 42.83 -6.82
C ALA A 869 -18.02 42.67 -8.14
N ILE A 870 -16.68 42.56 -8.08
CA ILE A 870 -15.87 42.26 -9.26
C ILE A 870 -15.96 40.76 -9.55
N ALA A 871 -16.41 40.40 -10.75
CA ALA A 871 -16.40 39.03 -11.26
C ALA A 871 -15.04 38.70 -11.86
N THR A 872 -14.39 37.64 -11.38
CA THR A 872 -13.19 37.05 -12.00
C THR A 872 -13.57 35.78 -12.73
N THR A 873 -13.23 35.72 -14.01
CA THR A 873 -13.52 34.58 -14.88
C THR A 873 -12.22 33.90 -15.30
N ARG A 874 -12.19 32.57 -15.23
CA ARG A 874 -11.12 31.70 -15.72
C ARG A 874 -11.67 30.83 -16.84
N VAL A 875 -10.91 30.76 -17.93
CA VAL A 875 -11.28 30.01 -19.14
C VAL A 875 -10.12 29.15 -19.60
N VAL A 876 -10.40 27.91 -20.04
CA VAL A 876 -9.42 27.02 -20.68
C VAL A 876 -9.94 26.62 -22.05
N VAL A 877 -9.12 26.85 -23.09
CA VAL A 877 -9.44 26.53 -24.49
C VAL A 877 -8.43 25.55 -25.07
N THR A 878 -8.85 24.76 -26.06
CA THR A 878 -7.98 23.90 -26.87
C THR A 878 -8.19 24.22 -28.35
N GLY A 879 -7.13 24.25 -29.15
CA GLY A 879 -7.25 24.39 -30.61
C GLY A 879 -7.79 23.12 -31.29
N ASP A 880 -8.48 23.27 -32.41
CA ASP A 880 -9.03 22.14 -33.21
C ASP A 880 -8.05 21.58 -34.26
N VAL A 881 -6.76 21.95 -34.18
CA VAL A 881 -5.76 21.54 -35.16
C VAL A 881 -5.06 20.27 -34.69
N SER A 882 -5.00 19.29 -35.58
CA SER A 882 -4.28 18.00 -35.53
C SER A 882 -2.75 18.10 -35.37
N ASN A 883 -2.24 19.12 -34.68
CA ASN A 883 -0.84 19.19 -34.23
C ASN A 883 -0.72 18.50 -32.86
N ASN A 884 -0.68 17.18 -32.95
CA ASN A 884 -0.41 16.28 -31.84
C ASN A 884 0.95 16.57 -31.22
N SER A 885 0.96 17.20 -30.04
CA SER A 885 2.14 17.15 -29.19
C SER A 885 2.28 15.72 -28.68
N LYS A 886 3.40 15.05 -29.01
CA LYS A 886 3.65 13.69 -28.57
C LYS A 886 4.33 13.74 -27.20
N HIS A 887 3.75 13.05 -26.23
CA HIS A 887 4.36 12.85 -24.93
C HIS A 887 5.66 12.04 -25.10
N ALA A 888 6.82 12.59 -24.75
CA ALA A 888 8.13 12.00 -25.04
C ALA A 888 8.36 10.61 -24.40
N LEU A 889 7.63 10.31 -23.31
CA LEU A 889 7.72 9.04 -22.58
C LEU A 889 6.68 7.98 -23.00
N THR A 890 5.53 8.37 -23.56
CA THR A 890 4.41 7.45 -23.83
C THR A 890 3.97 7.42 -25.30
N GLY A 891 4.45 8.36 -26.12
CA GLY A 891 4.09 8.47 -27.53
C GLY A 891 2.65 8.94 -27.80
N HIS A 892 1.85 9.17 -26.77
CA HIS A 892 0.47 9.62 -26.90
C HIS A 892 0.38 11.07 -27.39
N SER A 893 -0.49 11.30 -28.35
CA SER A 893 -0.88 12.62 -28.83
C SER A 893 -1.84 13.28 -27.86
N PHE A 894 -1.52 14.49 -27.39
CA PHE A 894 -2.48 15.31 -26.64
C PHE A 894 -2.64 16.69 -27.29
N ASN A 895 -3.86 17.24 -27.18
CA ASN A 895 -4.17 18.60 -27.61
C ASN A 895 -3.81 19.57 -26.49
N ARG A 896 -2.91 20.52 -26.80
CA ARG A 896 -2.45 21.51 -25.83
C ARG A 896 -3.58 22.46 -25.44
N SER A 897 -3.76 22.67 -24.14
CA SER A 897 -4.74 23.61 -23.59
C SER A 897 -4.09 24.96 -23.25
N PHE A 898 -4.84 26.04 -23.42
CA PHE A 898 -4.44 27.41 -23.12
C PHE A 898 -5.42 28.02 -22.13
N SER A 899 -4.92 28.61 -21.05
CA SER A 899 -5.75 29.23 -20.02
C SER A 899 -5.68 30.75 -20.07
N GLY A 900 -6.80 31.40 -19.78
CA GLY A 900 -6.92 32.85 -19.71
C GLY A 900 -7.77 33.28 -18.52
N SER A 901 -7.51 34.48 -18.01
CA SER A 901 -8.22 35.07 -16.89
C SER A 901 -8.65 36.50 -17.21
N GLY A 902 -9.83 36.89 -16.73
CA GLY A 902 -10.39 38.22 -16.90
C GLY A 902 -11.08 38.69 -15.63
N ALA A 903 -11.08 40.00 -15.40
CA ALA A 903 -11.77 40.63 -14.29
C ALA A 903 -12.55 41.86 -14.78
N SER A 904 -13.80 41.99 -14.33
CA SER A 904 -14.68 43.13 -14.60
C SER A 904 -15.86 43.11 -13.62
N MET A 905 -16.52 44.26 -13.40
CA MET A 905 -17.82 44.31 -12.70
C MET A 905 -18.93 43.65 -13.53
N ASP A 906 -18.77 43.65 -14.87
CA ASP A 906 -19.69 42.97 -15.79
C ASP A 906 -19.19 41.55 -16.11
N VAL A 907 -20.05 40.55 -15.88
CA VAL A 907 -19.77 39.12 -16.10
C VAL A 907 -19.41 38.79 -17.55
N VAL A 908 -20.08 39.42 -18.51
CA VAL A 908 -19.83 39.19 -19.95
C VAL A 908 -18.48 39.77 -20.33
N VAL A 909 -18.17 40.98 -19.89
CA VAL A 909 -16.87 41.62 -20.14
C VAL A 909 -15.73 40.82 -19.49
N SER A 910 -15.91 40.37 -18.25
CA SER A 910 -14.94 39.51 -17.55
C SER A 910 -14.68 38.22 -18.33
N SER A 911 -15.76 37.59 -18.82
CA SER A 911 -15.71 36.35 -19.60
C SER A 911 -15.00 36.54 -20.94
N VAL A 912 -15.28 37.63 -21.68
CA VAL A 912 -14.64 37.92 -22.98
C VAL A 912 -13.15 38.24 -22.81
N ARG A 913 -12.76 38.97 -21.76
CA ARG A 913 -11.34 39.22 -21.44
C ARG A 913 -10.59 37.94 -21.14
N ALA A 914 -11.18 37.05 -20.35
CA ALA A 914 -10.59 35.74 -20.05
C ALA A 914 -10.39 34.91 -21.32
N TYR A 915 -11.39 34.89 -22.21
CA TYR A 915 -11.33 34.18 -23.48
C TYR A 915 -10.26 34.75 -24.42
N LEU A 916 -10.20 36.07 -24.61
CA LEU A 916 -9.16 36.72 -25.42
C LEU A 916 -7.75 36.50 -24.87
N SER A 917 -7.60 36.46 -23.54
CA SER A 917 -6.31 36.12 -22.91
C SER A 917 -5.86 34.71 -23.29
N ALA A 918 -6.77 33.74 -23.29
CA ALA A 918 -6.48 32.36 -23.70
C ALA A 918 -6.18 32.27 -25.20
N LEU A 919 -6.95 32.97 -26.04
CA LEU A 919 -6.76 33.00 -27.49
C LEU A 919 -5.44 33.69 -27.89
N ASN A 920 -5.06 34.79 -27.24
CA ASN A 920 -3.78 35.45 -27.50
C ASN A 920 -2.58 34.54 -27.22
N LYS A 921 -2.63 33.75 -26.13
CA LYS A 921 -1.61 32.74 -25.83
C LYS A 921 -1.56 31.65 -26.91
N MET A 922 -2.71 31.18 -27.35
CA MET A 922 -2.82 30.19 -28.42
C MET A 922 -2.30 30.73 -29.77
N CYS A 923 -2.64 31.97 -30.13
CA CYS A 923 -2.16 32.64 -31.34
C CYS A 923 -0.64 32.86 -31.30
N SER A 924 -0.11 33.30 -30.16
CA SER A 924 1.33 33.47 -29.95
C SER A 924 2.08 32.14 -30.13
N PHE A 925 1.50 31.05 -29.63
CA PHE A 925 2.05 29.70 -29.81
C PHE A 925 2.00 29.24 -31.27
N ALA A 926 0.88 29.41 -31.97
CA ALA A 926 0.74 29.03 -33.38
C ALA A 926 1.71 29.82 -34.28
N GLY A 927 1.93 31.11 -33.99
CA GLY A 927 2.92 31.95 -34.70
C GLY A 927 4.37 31.51 -34.45
N ALA A 928 4.70 31.08 -33.24
CA ALA A 928 6.02 30.56 -32.90
C ALA A 928 6.35 29.24 -33.60
N VAL A 929 5.36 28.35 -33.74
CA VAL A 929 5.54 27.07 -34.46
C VAL A 929 5.84 27.31 -35.94
N LYS A 930 5.15 28.26 -36.61
CA LYS A 930 5.45 28.62 -38.00
C LYS A 930 6.86 29.20 -38.19
N ALA A 931 7.32 30.04 -37.26
CA ALA A 931 8.66 30.61 -37.32
C ALA A 931 9.78 29.56 -37.13
N SER A 932 9.52 28.49 -36.37
CA SER A 932 10.48 27.39 -36.16
C SER A 932 10.55 26.37 -37.32
N SER A 933 9.57 26.37 -38.24
CA SER A 933 9.54 25.48 -39.40
C SER A 933 10.16 26.08 -40.68
N GLU A 934 10.53 27.36 -40.66
CA GLU A 934 11.19 28.06 -41.78
C GLU A 934 12.69 28.36 -41.51
N VAL A 935 13.32 27.70 -40.53
CA VAL A 935 14.76 27.78 -40.23
C VAL A 935 15.46 26.45 -40.53
#